data_AF-A0A9Q0EDU2-F1
#
_entry.id   AF-A0A9Q0EDU2-F1
#
_cell.length_a   1.000
_cell.length_b   1.000
_cell.length_c   1.000
_cell.angle_alpha   90.00
_cell.angle_beta   90.00
_cell.angle_gamma   90.00
#
_symmetry.space_group_name_H-M   'P 1'
#
loop_
_entity.id
_entity.type
_entity.pdbx_description
1 polymer ?
#
loop_
_entity_poly.entity_id
_entity_poly.type
_entity_poly.pdbx_seq_one_letter_code
_entity_poly.pdbx_strand_id
1 'polypeptide(L)'
;MSVAALGVIVVGVFFLALYLLHRYGDFRKQQRMVLFGTLLSWYLCFLIVFVLPLDVSTTIYNQCKIDNALHLDQDSHPGPVEAQPNESISPIGSVSKVCKEPWSYIPDRVLPVFWRVVYWTSQFLTWLLLPFMQSYARSGAFSRVGKIKTALIENGIYYGTYLLIFISLLIYVAANPRLNLTWREFQTIGITAANTWGLFLLVLLLGYGLVEIPRSYWLASCHGYLLAKTYFKAAKMATEKAEAEENLADAMEEVASVYECVRALHNKSLRKCVDTILQKGALVKLHKRVITTVQRQCQSQVQWAILLEQAVYLEDVAKSQGSPLRQLVRSFPSAQPTPPLRRFIYTPTVEWYWECVLRRGFYKLVFLVLCVLSLAVVWSECTFFSSQPVLSLFAVLIQIAEKQHNYICIEMACFVSIFFLCVCVYSTVFQIRVFNYYYLVPHHQTDAYSLQFSGMLFCRLTPPLCLNFLGLIHMDSAISHQDRIQTSYTSIMGSMHLLPFISDGFYIYYPMLVLFLCFATYFRLGSRCLNLLGIQQYIREDDLTSDLVDEGKELLQRERRKWQRTEGGVNRKRDWRQRHGNQVTNGKAQKGYSELKGDDNASSAAPISQNGWFSWRGEDNGEQRASLLQDGPSASYSEEDLTHSRTKRYTGGHYLSLSPSSTSIFEDV
;
A
#
# COMPACT_ATOMS: atom_id res chain seq x y z
N MET A 1 -3.58 -34.30 10.97
CA MET A 1 -3.65 -33.65 9.63
C MET A 1 -3.81 -32.13 9.71
N SER A 2 -4.46 -31.59 10.75
CA SER A 2 -4.66 -30.13 10.88
C SER A 2 -3.40 -29.26 11.01
N VAL A 3 -2.33 -29.72 11.70
CA VAL A 3 -1.07 -28.95 11.78
C VAL A 3 -0.45 -28.72 10.40
N ALA A 4 -0.62 -29.68 9.47
CA ALA A 4 -0.17 -29.53 8.09
C ALA A 4 -1.01 -28.49 7.33
N ALA A 5 -2.33 -28.43 7.55
CA ALA A 5 -3.20 -27.42 6.96
C ALA A 5 -2.84 -26.01 7.44
N LEU A 6 -2.61 -25.84 8.76
CA LEU A 6 -2.09 -24.59 9.31
C LEU A 6 -0.72 -24.24 8.72
N GLY A 7 0.17 -25.23 8.56
CA GLY A 7 1.48 -25.06 7.91
C GLY A 7 1.38 -24.56 6.47
N VAL A 8 0.45 -25.11 5.67
CA VAL A 8 0.19 -24.67 4.30
C VAL A 8 -0.30 -23.22 4.25
N ILE A 9 -1.20 -22.84 5.17
CA ILE A 9 -1.70 -21.46 5.27
C ILE A 9 -0.56 -20.50 5.63
N VAL A 10 0.21 -20.81 6.67
CA VAL A 10 1.38 -20.03 7.12
C VAL A 10 2.37 -19.82 5.97
N VAL A 11 2.73 -20.88 5.26
CA VAL A 11 3.67 -20.80 4.13
C VAL A 11 3.08 -20.04 2.95
N GLY A 12 1.82 -20.31 2.59
CA GLY A 12 1.13 -19.63 1.49
C GLY A 12 1.00 -18.12 1.71
N VAL A 13 0.63 -17.71 2.93
CA VAL A 13 0.52 -16.29 3.31
C VAL A 13 1.90 -15.62 3.31
N PHE A 14 2.97 -16.32 3.69
CA PHE A 14 4.33 -15.79 3.60
C PHE A 14 4.71 -15.48 2.15
N PHE A 15 4.46 -16.40 1.22
CA PHE A 15 4.73 -16.16 -0.21
C PHE A 15 3.84 -15.07 -0.79
N LEU A 16 2.58 -14.96 -0.36
CA LEU A 16 1.69 -13.86 -0.73
C LEU A 16 2.25 -12.51 -0.28
N ALA A 17 2.67 -12.40 0.99
CA ALA A 17 3.26 -11.19 1.53
C ALA A 17 4.57 -10.82 0.80
N LEU A 18 5.40 -11.82 0.49
CA LEU A 18 6.65 -11.64 -0.25
C LEU A 18 6.40 -11.18 -1.70
N TYR A 19 5.41 -11.76 -2.37
CA TYR A 19 5.02 -11.36 -3.72
C TYR A 19 4.51 -9.92 -3.75
N LEU A 20 3.65 -9.54 -2.80
CA LEU A 20 3.17 -8.16 -2.69
C LEU A 20 4.32 -7.21 -2.38
N LEU A 21 5.23 -7.59 -1.47
CA LEU A 21 6.39 -6.76 -1.12
C LEU A 21 7.28 -6.54 -2.34
N HIS A 22 7.52 -7.59 -3.14
CA HIS A 22 8.24 -7.47 -4.40
C HIS A 22 7.51 -6.55 -5.38
N ARG A 23 6.18 -6.63 -5.49
CA ARG A 23 5.41 -5.78 -6.41
C ARG A 23 5.51 -4.28 -6.09
N TYR A 24 5.57 -3.92 -4.80
CA TYR A 24 5.53 -2.52 -4.35
C TYR A 24 6.92 -1.96 -3.99
N GLY A 25 7.80 -2.75 -3.38
CA GLY A 25 9.13 -2.33 -2.93
C GLY A 25 10.26 -2.83 -3.83
N ASP A 26 11.33 -2.04 -3.94
CA ASP A 26 12.55 -2.41 -4.66
C ASP A 26 13.53 -3.13 -3.72
N PHE A 27 13.80 -4.41 -3.96
CA PHE A 27 14.69 -5.22 -3.13
C PHE A 27 16.17 -4.83 -3.23
N ARG A 28 16.56 -4.11 -4.29
CA ARG A 28 17.94 -3.68 -4.50
C ARG A 28 18.21 -2.31 -3.90
N LYS A 29 17.25 -1.38 -4.05
CA LYS A 29 17.40 0.00 -3.56
C LYS A 29 17.09 0.13 -2.07
N GLN A 30 16.14 -0.65 -1.55
CA GLN A 30 15.72 -0.51 -0.16
C GLN A 30 16.63 -1.26 0.82
N GLN A 31 16.80 -0.69 2.01
CA GLN A 31 17.57 -1.32 3.07
C GLN A 31 16.90 -2.63 3.53
N ARG A 32 17.70 -3.69 3.74
CA ARG A 32 17.20 -5.01 4.14
C ARG A 32 16.32 -4.99 5.40
N MET A 33 16.64 -4.12 6.37
CA MET A 33 15.85 -3.95 7.60
C MET A 33 14.44 -3.40 7.33
N VAL A 34 14.29 -2.47 6.38
CA VAL A 34 13.00 -1.89 5.95
C VAL A 34 12.13 -2.97 5.33
N LEU A 35 12.71 -3.75 4.41
CA LEU A 35 12.05 -4.85 3.72
C LEU A 35 11.61 -5.92 4.70
N PHE A 36 12.48 -6.33 5.63
CA PHE A 36 12.18 -7.34 6.64
C PHE A 36 11.04 -6.89 7.57
N GLY A 37 11.09 -5.67 8.11
CA GLY A 37 10.05 -5.14 8.99
C GLY A 37 8.69 -5.04 8.30
N THR A 38 8.68 -4.66 7.02
CA THR A 38 7.46 -4.62 6.21
C THR A 38 6.94 -6.03 5.91
N LEU A 39 7.81 -6.94 5.49
CA LEU A 39 7.42 -8.32 5.21
C LEU A 39 6.76 -8.95 6.44
N LEU A 40 7.39 -8.78 7.60
CA LEU A 40 6.91 -9.36 8.85
C LEU A 40 5.57 -8.74 9.28
N SER A 41 5.39 -7.43 9.16
CA SER A 41 4.10 -6.79 9.48
C SER A 41 2.98 -7.22 8.54
N TRP A 42 3.20 -7.21 7.23
CA TRP A 42 2.21 -7.65 6.25
C TRP A 42 1.86 -9.12 6.41
N TYR A 43 2.87 -9.97 6.64
CA TYR A 43 2.69 -11.38 6.90
C TYR A 43 1.77 -11.63 8.10
N LEU A 44 2.05 -11.00 9.26
CA LEU A 44 1.23 -11.16 10.46
C LEU A 44 -0.22 -10.67 10.24
N CYS A 45 -0.41 -9.58 9.50
CA CYS A 45 -1.73 -9.02 9.22
C CYS A 45 -2.53 -9.84 8.20
N PHE A 46 -1.90 -10.40 7.16
CA PHE A 46 -2.62 -11.26 6.21
C PHE A 46 -2.97 -12.62 6.81
N LEU A 47 -2.18 -13.08 7.78
CA LEU A 47 -2.40 -14.35 8.41
C LEU A 47 -3.71 -14.37 9.22
N ILE A 48 -4.09 -13.26 9.87
CA ILE A 48 -5.30 -13.18 10.69
C ILE A 48 -6.59 -13.50 9.91
N VAL A 49 -6.62 -13.18 8.61
CA VAL A 49 -7.76 -13.44 7.71
C VAL A 49 -8.07 -14.93 7.61
N PHE A 50 -7.05 -15.78 7.72
CA PHE A 50 -7.18 -17.23 7.61
C PHE A 50 -7.24 -17.92 8.97
N VAL A 51 -6.47 -17.46 9.97
CA VAL A 51 -6.40 -18.14 11.27
C VAL A 51 -7.55 -17.79 12.19
N LEU A 52 -8.16 -16.60 12.07
CA LEU A 52 -9.30 -16.24 12.91
C LEU A 52 -10.56 -17.10 12.62
N PRO A 53 -10.94 -17.39 11.36
CA PRO A 53 -11.98 -18.39 11.07
C PRO A 53 -11.71 -19.79 11.65
N LEU A 54 -10.44 -20.22 11.68
CA LEU A 54 -10.03 -21.48 12.29
C LEU A 54 -10.18 -21.48 13.82
N ASP A 55 -9.85 -20.36 14.46
CA ASP A 55 -10.04 -20.19 15.91
C ASP A 55 -11.54 -20.23 16.26
N VAL A 56 -12.39 -19.54 15.49
CA VAL A 56 -13.85 -19.56 15.71
C VAL A 56 -14.44 -20.96 15.55
N SER A 57 -14.12 -21.67 14.47
CA SER A 57 -14.63 -23.03 14.24
C SER A 57 -14.14 -24.04 15.29
N THR A 58 -12.88 -23.92 15.72
CA THR A 58 -12.30 -24.74 16.81
C THR A 58 -12.97 -24.43 18.15
N THR A 59 -13.25 -23.16 18.43
CA THR A 59 -13.95 -22.70 19.64
C THR A 59 -15.38 -23.25 19.69
N ILE A 60 -16.13 -23.19 18.59
CA ILE A 60 -17.49 -23.74 18.51
C ILE A 60 -17.48 -25.27 18.68
N TYR A 61 -16.51 -25.97 18.09
CA TYR A 61 -16.34 -27.41 18.31
C TYR A 61 -16.04 -27.76 19.78
N ASN A 62 -15.17 -27.00 20.43
CA ASN A 62 -14.84 -27.20 21.84
C ASN A 62 -16.03 -26.90 22.76
N GLN A 63 -16.84 -25.87 22.45
CA GLN A 63 -18.10 -25.62 23.16
C GLN A 63 -19.04 -26.81 23.06
N CYS A 64 -19.23 -27.37 21.85
CA CYS A 64 -20.07 -28.56 21.64
C CYS A 64 -19.64 -29.73 22.54
N LYS A 65 -18.33 -29.96 22.69
CA LYS A 65 -17.80 -31.01 23.59
C LYS A 65 -18.12 -30.75 25.06
N ILE A 66 -18.03 -29.50 25.50
CA ILE A 66 -18.35 -29.09 26.87
C ILE A 66 -19.84 -29.28 27.14
N ASP A 67 -20.71 -28.79 26.24
CA ASP A 67 -22.16 -28.91 26.37
C ASP A 67 -22.58 -30.38 26.49
N ASN A 68 -21.99 -31.27 25.69
CA ASN A 68 -22.24 -32.70 25.78
C ASN A 68 -21.75 -33.32 27.09
N ALA A 69 -20.60 -32.91 27.61
CA ALA A 69 -20.09 -33.40 28.89
C ALA A 69 -21.01 -33.00 30.05
N LEU A 70 -21.50 -31.76 30.04
CA LEU A 70 -22.45 -31.27 31.03
C LEU A 70 -23.80 -32.03 30.99
N HIS A 71 -24.27 -32.38 29.80
CA HIS A 71 -25.47 -33.22 29.64
C HIS A 71 -25.27 -34.63 30.21
N LEU A 72 -24.08 -35.23 30.05
CA LEU A 72 -23.78 -36.55 30.60
C LEU A 72 -23.68 -36.57 32.13
N ASP A 73 -23.19 -35.49 32.76
CA ASP A 73 -23.13 -35.37 34.22
C ASP A 73 -24.52 -35.16 34.84
N GLN A 74 -25.43 -34.44 34.18
CA GLN A 74 -26.81 -34.25 34.66
C GLN A 74 -27.64 -35.55 34.70
N ASP A 75 -27.40 -36.48 33.78
CA ASP A 75 -28.10 -37.77 33.75
C ASP A 75 -27.58 -38.77 34.83
N SER A 76 -26.49 -38.43 35.54
CA SER A 76 -25.83 -39.33 36.51
C SER A 76 -26.18 -39.07 37.99
N HIS A 77 -26.98 -38.05 38.30
CA HIS A 77 -27.49 -37.79 39.65
C HIS A 77 -29.02 -38.02 39.76
N PRO A 78 -29.49 -39.19 40.25
CA PRO A 78 -30.89 -39.34 40.62
C PRO A 78 -31.13 -38.58 41.94
N GLY A 79 -31.84 -37.44 41.87
CA GLY A 79 -32.47 -36.85 43.05
C GLY A 79 -33.52 -37.81 43.64
N PRO A 80 -33.89 -37.69 44.93
CA PRO A 80 -34.82 -38.63 45.56
C PRO A 80 -36.20 -38.54 44.88
N VAL A 81 -36.63 -39.67 44.31
CA VAL A 81 -37.92 -39.83 43.64
C VAL A 81 -39.02 -39.98 44.70
N GLU A 82 -39.89 -38.99 44.85
CA GLU A 82 -41.25 -39.22 45.35
C GLU A 82 -42.13 -39.66 44.19
N ALA A 83 -42.71 -40.85 44.31
CA ALA A 83 -43.48 -41.52 43.28
C ALA A 83 -44.93 -41.01 43.22
N GLN A 84 -45.38 -40.63 42.02
CA GLN A 84 -46.79 -40.72 41.61
C GLN A 84 -46.88 -41.38 40.23
N PRO A 85 -47.81 -42.33 40.01
CA PRO A 85 -47.88 -43.06 38.75
C PRO A 85 -48.87 -42.43 37.76
N ASN A 86 -48.49 -42.57 36.48
CA ASN A 86 -49.33 -42.54 35.28
C ASN A 86 -49.66 -41.18 34.65
N GLU A 87 -48.88 -40.81 33.64
CA GLU A 87 -49.44 -40.48 32.32
C GLU A 87 -48.40 -40.80 31.23
N SER A 88 -48.86 -41.46 30.17
CA SER A 88 -48.05 -41.89 29.03
C SER A 88 -47.58 -40.68 28.21
N ILE A 89 -46.40 -40.16 28.55
CA ILE A 89 -45.62 -39.31 27.66
C ILE A 89 -44.33 -40.08 27.39
N SER A 90 -44.19 -40.54 26.16
CA SER A 90 -42.95 -41.10 25.62
C SER A 90 -41.74 -40.24 26.04
N PRO A 91 -40.68 -40.82 26.65
CA PRO A 91 -39.49 -40.05 26.93
C PRO A 91 -38.84 -39.75 25.59
N ILE A 92 -38.87 -38.49 25.17
CA ILE A 92 -37.96 -38.00 24.13
C ILE A 92 -36.57 -38.11 24.77
N GLY A 93 -35.90 -39.23 24.51
CA GLY A 93 -34.55 -39.49 24.99
C GLY A 93 -33.64 -38.34 24.60
N SER A 94 -32.90 -37.84 25.58
CA SER A 94 -31.80 -36.88 25.46
C SER A 94 -30.73 -37.44 24.51
N VAL A 95 -30.85 -37.16 23.22
CA VAL A 95 -29.84 -37.55 22.24
C VAL A 95 -28.60 -36.69 22.45
N SER A 96 -27.54 -37.28 23.01
CA SER A 96 -26.17 -36.73 22.98
C SER A 96 -25.84 -36.27 21.56
N LYS A 97 -25.55 -34.97 21.38
CA LYS A 97 -25.25 -34.42 20.04
C LYS A 97 -23.89 -34.92 19.60
N VAL A 98 -23.77 -35.54 18.42
CA VAL A 98 -22.45 -35.99 17.95
C VAL A 98 -21.62 -34.80 17.47
N CYS A 99 -20.68 -34.30 18.27
CA CYS A 99 -19.72 -33.29 17.84
C CYS A 99 -18.69 -33.93 16.92
N LYS A 100 -18.81 -33.70 15.61
CA LYS A 100 -17.83 -34.18 14.63
C LYS A 100 -16.61 -33.24 14.59
N GLU A 101 -15.41 -33.78 14.64
CA GLU A 101 -14.20 -32.98 14.53
C GLU A 101 -14.14 -32.25 13.17
N PRO A 102 -13.92 -30.92 13.14
CA PRO A 102 -13.73 -30.21 11.89
C PRO A 102 -12.43 -30.66 11.22
N TRP A 103 -12.42 -30.70 9.89
CA TRP A 103 -11.22 -31.07 9.12
C TRP A 103 -10.00 -30.19 9.44
N SER A 104 -10.27 -28.94 9.82
CA SER A 104 -9.30 -27.91 10.18
C SER A 104 -9.07 -27.76 11.70
N TYR A 105 -9.51 -28.72 12.54
CA TYR A 105 -9.40 -28.67 14.01
C TYR A 105 -7.96 -28.52 14.50
N ILE A 106 -7.62 -27.41 15.16
CA ILE A 106 -6.27 -27.19 15.69
C ILE A 106 -6.22 -27.62 17.18
N PRO A 107 -5.17 -28.33 17.65
CA PRO A 107 -5.05 -28.72 19.05
C PRO A 107 -5.04 -27.51 20.01
N ASP A 108 -5.71 -27.66 21.16
CA ASP A 108 -6.00 -26.57 22.11
C ASP A 108 -4.78 -25.79 22.62
N ARG A 109 -3.57 -26.36 22.55
CA ARG A 109 -2.32 -25.69 22.98
C ARG A 109 -1.69 -24.81 21.90
N VAL A 110 -2.01 -25.04 20.62
CA VAL A 110 -1.33 -24.40 19.50
C VAL A 110 -1.86 -22.98 19.27
N LEU A 111 -3.18 -22.79 19.24
CA LEU A 111 -3.80 -21.49 18.98
C LEU A 111 -3.46 -20.42 20.02
N PRO A 112 -3.49 -20.68 21.35
CA PRO A 112 -3.10 -19.68 22.34
C PRO A 112 -1.62 -19.26 22.25
N VAL A 113 -0.71 -20.21 21.96
CA VAL A 113 0.71 -19.90 21.75
C VAL A 113 0.90 -19.11 20.46
N PHE A 114 0.21 -19.51 19.40
CA PHE A 114 0.22 -18.84 18.12
C PHE A 114 -0.21 -17.38 18.23
N TRP A 115 -1.37 -17.12 18.84
CA TRP A 115 -1.89 -15.77 19.04
C TRP A 115 -1.01 -14.93 19.97
N ARG A 116 -0.39 -15.53 20.99
CA ARG A 116 0.59 -14.84 21.83
C ARG A 116 1.78 -14.35 21.01
N VAL A 117 2.32 -15.20 20.13
CA VAL A 117 3.42 -14.81 19.24
C VAL A 117 2.96 -13.69 18.29
N VAL A 118 1.84 -13.87 17.59
CA VAL A 118 1.32 -12.87 16.64
C VAL A 118 1.04 -11.52 17.30
N TYR A 119 0.39 -11.54 18.46
CA TYR A 119 0.04 -10.31 19.18
C TYR A 119 1.27 -9.54 19.64
N TRP A 120 2.16 -10.17 20.41
CA TRP A 120 3.33 -9.48 20.96
C TRP A 120 4.33 -9.07 19.89
N THR A 121 4.49 -9.86 18.82
CA THR A 121 5.29 -9.44 17.66
C THR A 121 4.66 -8.24 16.96
N SER A 122 3.34 -8.22 16.75
CA SER A 122 2.65 -7.06 16.16
C SER A 122 2.78 -5.80 17.01
N GLN A 123 2.70 -5.92 18.35
CA GLN A 123 2.92 -4.79 19.26
C GLN A 123 4.37 -4.28 19.21
N PHE A 124 5.35 -5.18 19.23
CA PHE A 124 6.77 -4.82 19.06
C PHE A 124 7.03 -4.12 17.72
N LEU A 125 6.44 -4.63 16.64
CA LEU A 125 6.57 -4.02 15.31
C LEU A 125 5.96 -2.62 15.27
N THR A 126 4.77 -2.45 15.85
CA THR A 126 4.00 -1.20 15.81
C THR A 126 4.64 -0.09 16.64
N TRP A 127 5.10 -0.42 17.85
CA TRP A 127 5.56 0.57 18.81
C TRP A 127 7.07 0.77 18.85
N LEU A 128 7.87 -0.22 18.40
CA LEU A 128 9.32 -0.11 18.47
C LEU A 128 9.98 -0.19 17.09
N LEU A 129 9.83 -1.32 16.39
CA LEU A 129 10.64 -1.60 15.21
C LEU A 129 10.32 -0.66 14.03
N LEU A 130 9.06 -0.56 13.62
CA LEU A 130 8.68 0.21 12.44
C LEU A 130 8.87 1.73 12.64
N PRO A 131 8.49 2.35 13.77
CA PRO A 131 8.77 3.77 14.03
C PRO A 131 10.27 4.09 14.06
N PHE A 132 11.07 3.20 14.67
CA PHE A 132 12.53 3.34 14.64
C PHE A 132 13.07 3.30 13.22
N MET A 133 12.64 2.31 12.42
CA MET A 133 13.13 2.15 11.05
C MET A 133 12.67 3.30 10.14
N GLN A 134 11.50 3.88 10.40
CA GLN A 134 11.00 5.07 9.74
C GLN A 134 11.90 6.29 9.99
N SER A 135 12.24 6.59 11.25
CA SER A 135 13.17 7.68 11.58
C SER A 135 14.59 7.39 11.07
N TYR A 136 15.02 6.13 11.05
CA TYR A 136 16.31 5.72 10.48
C TYR A 136 16.38 5.97 8.97
N ALA A 137 15.35 5.57 8.22
CA ALA A 137 15.27 5.79 6.78
C ALA A 137 15.21 7.29 6.41
N ARG A 138 14.54 8.10 7.24
CA ARG A 138 14.40 9.55 7.05
C ARG A 138 15.59 10.38 7.53
N SER A 139 16.61 9.75 8.11
CA SER A 139 17.78 10.47 8.63
C SER A 139 18.74 10.85 7.51
N GLY A 140 19.07 12.14 7.40
CA GLY A 140 20.09 12.66 6.48
C GLY A 140 21.53 12.45 6.96
N ALA A 141 21.74 11.79 8.11
CA ALA A 141 23.07 11.59 8.66
C ALA A 141 23.91 10.67 7.75
N PHE A 142 25.17 11.04 7.53
CA PHE A 142 26.05 10.30 6.62
C PHE A 142 26.56 8.96 7.18
N SER A 143 26.62 8.80 8.51
CA SER A 143 27.11 7.58 9.16
C SER A 143 25.97 6.71 9.71
N ARG A 144 26.16 5.38 9.69
CA ARG A 144 25.17 4.42 10.25
C ARG A 144 24.87 4.70 11.73
N VAL A 145 25.92 5.00 12.52
CA VAL A 145 25.79 5.36 13.94
C VAL A 145 25.04 6.68 14.11
N GLY A 146 25.31 7.67 13.24
CA GLY A 146 24.59 8.94 13.21
C GLY A 146 23.09 8.73 12.94
N LYS A 147 22.74 7.89 11.95
CA LYS A 147 21.35 7.55 11.63
C LYS A 147 20.63 6.87 12.81
N ILE A 148 21.27 5.90 13.47
CA ILE A 148 20.71 5.23 14.65
C ILE A 148 20.49 6.24 15.79
N LYS A 149 21.49 7.08 16.08
CA LYS A 149 21.39 8.10 17.14
C LYS A 149 20.24 9.07 16.86
N THR A 150 20.14 9.60 15.64
CA THR A 150 19.04 10.48 15.25
C THR A 150 17.70 9.78 15.38
N ALA A 151 17.59 8.53 14.92
CA ALA A 151 16.35 7.76 15.01
C ALA A 151 15.91 7.49 16.47
N LEU A 152 16.86 7.17 17.36
CA LEU A 152 16.59 7.00 18.78
C LEU A 152 16.16 8.31 19.44
N ILE A 153 16.78 9.44 19.11
CA ILE A 153 16.40 10.75 19.66
C ILE A 153 15.00 11.14 19.19
N GLU A 154 14.70 11.03 17.89
CA GLU A 154 13.38 11.36 17.35
C GLU A 154 12.26 10.53 18.00
N ASN A 155 12.46 9.20 18.10
CA ASN A 155 11.49 8.32 18.76
C ASN A 155 11.46 8.53 20.28
N GLY A 156 12.60 8.79 20.91
CA GLY A 156 12.71 9.05 22.35
C GLY A 156 11.96 10.32 22.77
N ILE A 157 11.97 11.37 21.96
CA ILE A 157 11.16 12.57 22.19
C ILE A 157 9.67 12.22 22.12
N TYR A 158 9.25 11.54 21.05
CA TYR A 158 7.86 11.16 20.85
C TYR A 158 7.35 10.27 22.01
N TYR A 159 8.01 9.15 22.29
CA TYR A 159 7.62 8.26 23.38
C TYR A 159 7.82 8.86 24.78
N GLY A 160 8.81 9.74 24.94
CA GLY A 160 8.98 10.51 26.18
C GLY A 160 7.76 11.36 26.49
N THR A 161 7.17 12.03 25.49
CA THR A 161 5.94 12.81 25.71
C THR A 161 4.74 11.94 26.08
N TYR A 162 4.54 10.78 25.44
CA TYR A 162 3.48 9.83 25.84
C TYR A 162 3.70 9.29 27.24
N LEU A 163 4.94 9.00 27.61
CA LEU A 163 5.27 8.51 28.94
C LEU A 163 4.93 9.55 30.01
N LEU A 164 5.20 10.84 29.76
CA LEU A 164 4.83 11.91 30.68
C LEU A 164 3.30 12.04 30.86
N ILE A 165 2.54 11.97 29.75
CA ILE A 165 1.07 11.98 29.80
C ILE A 165 0.54 10.74 30.54
N PHE A 166 1.13 9.57 30.30
CA PHE A 166 0.74 8.34 30.96
C PHE A 166 1.01 8.39 32.47
N ILE A 167 2.18 8.91 32.88
CA ILE A 167 2.54 9.07 34.30
C ILE A 167 1.60 10.09 34.97
N SER A 168 1.26 11.20 34.31
CA SER A 168 0.34 12.19 34.90
C SER A 168 -1.07 11.62 35.12
N LEU A 169 -1.56 10.82 34.17
CA LEU A 169 -2.81 10.07 34.31
C LEU A 169 -2.74 9.02 35.43
N LEU A 170 -1.61 8.32 35.56
CA LEU A 170 -1.40 7.33 36.62
C LEU A 170 -1.41 8.00 38.00
N ILE A 171 -0.75 9.15 38.15
CA ILE A 171 -0.80 9.95 39.39
C ILE A 171 -2.23 10.38 39.71
N TYR A 172 -2.99 10.83 38.70
CA TYR A 172 -4.40 11.17 38.89
C TYR A 172 -5.23 9.97 39.39
N VAL A 173 -5.04 8.79 38.82
CA VAL A 173 -5.77 7.58 39.26
C VAL A 173 -5.31 7.13 40.66
N ALA A 174 -4.01 7.14 40.95
CA ALA A 174 -3.47 6.77 42.25
C ALA A 174 -3.90 7.74 43.37
N ALA A 175 -4.14 9.01 43.05
CA ALA A 175 -4.66 10.00 43.99
C ALA A 175 -6.15 9.84 44.30
N ASN A 176 -6.88 8.99 43.57
CA ASN A 176 -8.29 8.69 43.81
C ASN A 176 -8.43 7.43 44.69
N PRO A 177 -8.74 7.55 46.00
CA PRO A 177 -8.78 6.42 46.94
C PRO A 177 -9.91 5.41 46.68
N ARG A 178 -10.76 5.65 45.67
CA ARG A 178 -11.80 4.71 45.22
C ARG A 178 -11.28 3.67 44.21
N LEU A 179 -10.04 3.81 43.70
CA LEU A 179 -9.49 3.00 42.63
C LEU A 179 -8.21 2.28 43.10
N ASN A 180 -8.36 1.09 43.70
CA ASN A 180 -7.22 0.24 44.04
C ASN A 180 -6.79 -0.56 42.80
N LEU A 181 -5.77 -0.07 42.09
CA LEU A 181 -5.26 -0.74 40.90
C LEU A 181 -4.32 -1.91 41.26
N THR A 182 -4.69 -3.12 40.87
CA THR A 182 -3.80 -4.28 40.87
C THR A 182 -2.92 -4.33 39.61
N TRP A 183 -1.81 -5.07 39.66
CA TRP A 183 -0.89 -5.24 38.53
C TRP A 183 -1.58 -5.79 37.25
N ARG A 184 -2.59 -6.66 37.40
CA ARG A 184 -3.36 -7.21 36.27
C ARG A 184 -4.24 -6.15 35.61
N GLU A 185 -4.87 -5.28 36.41
CA GLU A 185 -5.66 -4.17 35.90
C GLU A 185 -4.76 -3.15 35.20
N PHE A 186 -3.55 -2.90 35.72
CA PHE A 186 -2.57 -2.06 35.05
C PHE A 186 -2.13 -2.60 33.68
N GLN A 187 -1.83 -3.91 33.60
CA GLN A 187 -1.52 -4.56 32.32
C GLN A 187 -2.67 -4.42 31.32
N THR A 188 -3.90 -4.56 31.81
CA THR A 188 -5.09 -4.44 30.98
C THR A 188 -5.32 -3.02 30.49
N ILE A 189 -5.16 -2.01 31.35
CA ILE A 189 -5.20 -0.59 30.97
C ILE A 189 -4.17 -0.31 29.88
N GLY A 190 -2.95 -0.83 30.01
CA GLY A 190 -1.90 -0.71 29.00
C GLY A 190 -2.28 -1.32 27.64
N ILE A 191 -2.87 -2.51 27.65
CA ILE A 191 -3.34 -3.20 26.44
C ILE A 191 -4.49 -2.42 25.79
N THR A 192 -5.49 -1.99 26.57
CA THR A 192 -6.62 -1.20 26.07
C THR A 192 -6.14 0.12 25.49
N ALA A 193 -5.28 0.86 26.20
CA ALA A 193 -4.70 2.13 25.75
C ALA A 193 -3.88 1.98 24.45
N ALA A 194 -3.13 0.89 24.29
CA ALA A 194 -2.39 0.63 23.06
C ALA A 194 -3.31 0.42 21.84
N ASN A 195 -4.53 -0.08 22.06
CA ASN A 195 -5.47 -0.41 21.00
C ASN A 195 -6.53 0.68 20.74
N THR A 196 -6.76 1.63 21.66
CA THR A 196 -7.79 2.69 21.50
C THR A 196 -7.60 3.56 20.26
N TRP A 197 -6.36 3.94 19.93
CA TRP A 197 -6.06 4.70 18.71
C TRP A 197 -6.37 3.88 17.44
N GLY A 198 -6.05 2.58 17.44
CA GLY A 198 -6.41 1.67 16.36
C GLY A 198 -7.92 1.53 16.21
N LEU A 199 -8.65 1.49 17.33
CA LEU A 199 -10.10 1.38 17.36
C LEU A 199 -10.78 2.64 16.80
N PHE A 200 -10.31 3.82 17.18
CA PHE A 200 -10.76 5.08 16.59
C PHE A 200 -10.53 5.12 15.07
N LEU A 201 -9.33 4.73 14.62
CA LEU A 201 -9.05 4.65 13.18
C LEU A 201 -9.92 3.61 12.49
N LEU A 202 -10.18 2.46 13.12
CA LEU A 202 -11.07 1.43 12.59
C LEU A 202 -12.47 2.00 12.32
N VAL A 203 -13.05 2.73 13.28
CA VAL A 203 -14.38 3.34 13.11
C VAL A 203 -14.42 4.27 11.90
N LEU A 204 -13.42 5.15 11.77
CA LEU A 204 -13.31 6.08 10.65
C LEU A 204 -13.17 5.37 9.30
N LEU A 205 -12.25 4.40 9.23
CA LEU A 205 -11.93 3.67 8.01
C LEU A 205 -13.05 2.74 7.57
N LEU A 206 -13.66 2.02 8.52
CA LEU A 206 -14.76 1.11 8.27
C LEU A 206 -16.01 1.88 7.79
N GLY A 207 -16.39 2.96 8.49
CA GLY A 207 -17.54 3.78 8.10
C GLY A 207 -17.40 4.42 6.71
N TYR A 208 -16.18 4.84 6.33
CA TYR A 208 -15.90 5.32 4.98
C TYR A 208 -15.89 4.17 3.94
N GLY A 209 -15.27 3.04 4.28
CA GLY A 209 -15.07 1.90 3.37
C GLY A 209 -16.34 1.18 2.98
N LEU A 210 -17.27 1.04 3.92
CA LEU A 210 -18.57 0.40 3.67
C LEU A 210 -19.38 1.11 2.57
N VAL A 211 -19.16 2.41 2.36
CA VAL A 211 -19.87 3.21 1.35
C VAL A 211 -19.03 3.44 0.10
N GLU A 212 -17.77 3.82 0.26
CA GLU A 212 -16.93 4.23 -0.88
C GLU A 212 -16.42 3.04 -1.70
N ILE A 213 -16.21 1.87 -1.10
CA ILE A 213 -15.74 0.69 -1.83
C ILE A 213 -16.78 0.21 -2.86
N PRO A 214 -18.06 -0.07 -2.52
CA PRO A 214 -19.06 -0.38 -3.54
C PRO A 214 -19.19 0.74 -4.58
N ARG A 215 -19.29 2.00 -4.14
CA ARG A 215 -19.38 3.18 -5.03
C ARG A 215 -18.22 3.22 -6.05
N SER A 216 -17.00 2.92 -5.63
CA SER A 216 -15.83 2.93 -6.50
C SER A 216 -15.93 1.89 -7.63
N TYR A 217 -16.46 0.70 -7.36
CA TYR A 217 -16.67 -0.35 -8.36
C TYR A 217 -17.83 0.00 -9.32
N TRP A 218 -18.88 0.63 -8.81
CA TRP A 218 -19.95 1.18 -9.66
C TRP A 218 -19.40 2.22 -10.64
N LEU A 219 -18.63 3.18 -10.14
CA LEU A 219 -18.01 4.23 -10.95
C LEU A 219 -16.99 3.67 -11.95
N ALA A 220 -16.22 2.65 -11.56
CA ALA A 220 -15.29 1.95 -12.45
C ALA A 220 -16.01 1.21 -13.60
N SER A 221 -17.28 0.81 -13.41
CA SER A 221 -18.09 0.21 -14.48
C SER A 221 -18.53 1.21 -15.56
N CYS A 222 -18.45 2.52 -15.27
CA CYS A 222 -18.85 3.60 -16.17
C CYS A 222 -17.65 4.14 -16.95
N HIS A 223 -17.45 3.69 -18.19
CA HIS A 223 -16.27 4.05 -19.00
C HIS A 223 -16.08 5.55 -19.19
N GLY A 224 -17.17 6.32 -19.44
CA GLY A 224 -17.10 7.77 -19.60
C GLY A 224 -16.64 8.50 -18.33
N TYR A 225 -17.16 8.08 -17.17
CA TYR A 225 -16.73 8.62 -15.88
C TYR A 225 -15.27 8.25 -15.59
N LEU A 226 -14.87 7.01 -15.84
CA LEU A 226 -13.51 6.53 -15.63
C LEU A 226 -12.50 7.33 -16.46
N LEU A 227 -12.80 7.59 -17.74
CA LEU A 227 -11.99 8.40 -18.63
C LEU A 227 -11.85 9.84 -18.13
N ALA A 228 -12.97 10.47 -17.78
CA ALA A 228 -12.99 11.84 -17.29
C ALA A 228 -12.22 11.95 -15.95
N LYS A 229 -12.38 10.96 -15.06
CA LYS A 229 -11.60 10.80 -13.83
C LYS A 229 -10.10 10.68 -14.10
N THR A 230 -9.69 9.93 -15.12
CA THR A 230 -8.27 9.85 -15.49
C THR A 230 -7.71 11.17 -16.02
N TYR A 231 -8.48 11.96 -16.78
CA TYR A 231 -8.04 13.29 -17.21
C TYR A 231 -7.87 14.25 -16.04
N PHE A 232 -8.83 14.29 -15.12
CA PHE A 232 -8.71 15.09 -13.91
C PHE A 232 -7.49 14.70 -13.07
N LYS A 233 -7.25 13.38 -12.89
CA LYS A 233 -6.03 12.90 -12.23
C LYS A 233 -4.77 13.30 -12.97
N ALA A 234 -4.80 13.32 -14.30
CA ALA A 234 -3.66 13.75 -15.10
C ALA A 234 -3.35 15.24 -14.84
N ALA A 235 -4.34 16.14 -14.90
CA ALA A 235 -4.11 17.55 -14.60
C ALA A 235 -3.47 17.74 -13.21
N LYS A 236 -4.02 17.10 -12.18
CA LYS A 236 -3.49 17.17 -10.82
C LYS A 236 -2.09 16.54 -10.67
N MET A 237 -1.84 15.41 -11.30
CA MET A 237 -0.52 14.78 -11.27
C MET A 237 0.51 15.64 -12.02
N ALA A 238 0.11 16.34 -13.08
CA ALA A 238 0.99 17.26 -13.78
C ALA A 238 1.42 18.43 -12.89
N THR A 239 0.51 18.99 -12.09
CA THR A 239 0.85 20.03 -11.11
C THR A 239 1.76 19.51 -10.00
N GLU A 240 1.47 18.32 -9.44
CA GLU A 240 2.32 17.69 -8.41
C GLU A 240 3.72 17.35 -8.96
N LYS A 241 3.81 16.97 -10.24
CA LYS A 241 5.08 16.71 -10.92
C LYS A 241 5.87 18.01 -11.12
N ALA A 242 5.24 19.09 -11.59
CA ALA A 242 5.88 20.37 -11.78
C ALA A 242 6.42 20.93 -10.45
N GLU A 243 5.63 20.85 -9.38
CA GLU A 243 6.04 21.22 -8.02
C GLU A 243 7.24 20.38 -7.54
N ALA A 244 7.26 19.07 -7.80
CA ALA A 244 8.39 18.22 -7.45
C ALA A 244 9.67 18.57 -8.23
N GLU A 245 9.55 18.94 -9.50
CA GLU A 245 10.67 19.38 -10.34
C GLU A 245 11.24 20.74 -9.87
N GLU A 246 10.37 21.68 -9.50
CA GLU A 246 10.76 22.98 -8.93
C GLU A 246 11.47 22.80 -7.58
N ASN A 247 10.89 22.03 -6.65
CA ASN A 247 11.52 21.72 -5.37
C ASN A 247 12.90 21.06 -5.50
N LEU A 248 13.09 20.24 -6.54
CA LEU A 248 14.39 19.65 -6.84
C LEU A 248 15.36 20.71 -7.38
N ALA A 249 14.91 21.59 -8.27
CA ALA A 249 15.72 22.69 -8.78
C ALA A 249 16.20 23.61 -7.65
N ASP A 250 15.32 23.99 -6.72
CA ASP A 250 15.65 24.80 -5.55
C ASP A 250 16.71 24.13 -4.66
N ALA A 251 16.54 22.82 -4.40
CA ALA A 251 17.49 22.06 -3.61
C ALA A 251 18.86 21.96 -4.31
N MET A 252 18.87 21.82 -5.64
CA MET A 252 20.10 21.78 -6.44
C MET A 252 20.80 23.14 -6.50
N GLU A 253 20.05 24.24 -6.52
CA GLU A 253 20.59 25.60 -6.42
C GLU A 253 21.25 25.83 -5.05
N GLU A 254 20.61 25.38 -3.96
CA GLU A 254 21.20 25.44 -2.62
C GLU A 254 22.51 24.64 -2.56
N VAL A 255 22.56 23.45 -3.16
CA VAL A 255 23.80 22.66 -3.29
C VAL A 255 24.87 23.41 -4.09
N ALA A 256 24.52 24.02 -5.20
CA ALA A 256 25.45 24.80 -6.02
C ALA A 256 26.02 26.00 -5.25
N SER A 257 25.16 26.70 -4.48
CA SER A 257 25.58 27.82 -3.64
C SER A 257 26.59 27.39 -2.57
N VAL A 258 26.36 26.24 -1.94
CA VAL A 258 27.27 25.67 -0.94
C VAL A 258 28.59 25.26 -1.59
N TYR A 259 28.55 24.66 -2.78
CA TYR A 259 29.74 24.29 -3.55
C TYR A 259 30.59 25.52 -3.88
N GLU A 260 29.99 26.62 -4.35
CA GLU A 260 30.69 27.86 -4.65
C GLU A 260 31.25 28.53 -3.39
N CYS A 261 30.52 28.52 -2.26
CA CYS A 261 31.06 28.98 -0.98
C CYS A 261 32.31 28.19 -0.57
N VAL A 262 32.28 26.86 -0.67
CA VAL A 262 33.42 26.00 -0.34
C VAL A 262 34.61 26.29 -1.27
N ARG A 263 34.33 26.49 -2.57
CA ARG A 263 35.35 26.86 -3.57
C ARG A 263 36.00 28.22 -3.25
N ALA A 264 35.21 29.23 -2.91
CA ALA A 264 35.69 30.57 -2.56
C ALA A 264 36.48 30.60 -1.24
N LEU A 265 36.08 29.79 -0.25
CA LEU A 265 36.73 29.67 1.05
C LEU A 265 38.03 28.85 1.02
N HIS A 266 38.30 28.14 -0.07
CA HIS A 266 39.53 27.37 -0.25
C HIS A 266 40.79 28.23 0.00
N ASN A 267 40.71 29.55 -0.24
CA ASN A 267 41.80 30.51 -0.11
C ASN A 267 41.96 31.22 1.27
N LYS A 268 41.13 30.96 2.30
CA LYS A 268 41.24 31.63 3.62
C LYS A 268 41.43 30.68 4.81
N SER A 269 42.16 31.16 5.83
CA SER A 269 42.47 30.45 7.09
C SER A 269 41.24 30.18 7.99
N LEU A 270 40.05 30.69 7.64
CA LEU A 270 38.79 30.45 8.35
C LEU A 270 38.14 29.07 8.07
N ARG A 271 38.81 28.22 7.28
CA ARG A 271 38.41 26.86 6.92
C ARG A 271 37.90 26.05 8.12
N LYS A 272 38.58 26.10 9.28
CA LYS A 272 38.21 25.33 10.47
C LYS A 272 36.84 25.66 11.10
N CYS A 273 36.44 26.93 11.17
CA CYS A 273 35.16 27.32 11.79
C CYS A 273 33.98 27.12 10.84
N VAL A 274 34.17 27.42 9.56
CA VAL A 274 33.12 27.27 8.54
C VAL A 274 32.91 25.79 8.21
N ASP A 275 33.98 24.98 8.14
CA ASP A 275 33.85 23.52 8.03
C ASP A 275 33.09 22.95 9.23
N THR A 276 33.33 23.40 10.46
CA THR A 276 32.63 22.86 11.64
C THR A 276 31.13 23.21 11.67
N ILE A 277 30.74 24.38 11.16
CA ILE A 277 29.34 24.87 11.11
C ILE A 277 28.59 24.32 9.88
N LEU A 278 29.23 24.23 8.71
CA LEU A 278 28.67 23.56 7.53
C LEU A 278 28.59 22.04 7.71
N GLN A 279 29.59 21.38 8.31
CA GLN A 279 29.75 19.92 8.19
C GLN A 279 28.67 19.05 8.82
N LYS A 280 27.93 19.49 9.84
CA LYS A 280 27.10 18.53 10.61
C LYS A 280 25.60 18.81 10.64
N GLY A 281 25.16 20.05 10.87
CA GLY A 281 23.74 20.35 11.02
C GLY A 281 23.07 20.72 9.69
N ALA A 282 23.56 21.79 9.07
CA ALA A 282 23.03 22.33 7.82
C ALA A 282 23.20 21.34 6.66
N LEU A 283 24.39 20.75 6.51
CA LEU A 283 24.66 19.79 5.45
C LEU A 283 23.82 18.51 5.58
N VAL A 284 23.54 18.04 6.80
CA VAL A 284 22.64 16.89 7.03
C VAL A 284 21.20 17.23 6.67
N LYS A 285 20.74 18.47 6.94
CA LYS A 285 19.42 18.95 6.52
C LYS A 285 19.33 19.07 4.99
N LEU A 286 20.36 19.64 4.35
CA LEU A 286 20.44 19.76 2.90
C LEU A 286 20.47 18.39 2.23
N HIS A 287 21.32 17.47 2.70
CA HIS A 287 21.37 16.10 2.20
C HIS A 287 20.02 15.38 2.34
N LYS A 288 19.35 15.52 3.49
CA LYS A 288 17.99 15.01 3.69
C LYS A 288 17.00 15.61 2.68
N ARG A 289 17.07 16.93 2.44
CA ARG A 289 16.22 17.63 1.47
C ARG A 289 16.45 17.10 0.06
N VAL A 290 17.70 17.00 -0.39
CA VAL A 290 18.09 16.48 -1.71
C VAL A 290 17.60 15.04 -1.92
N ILE A 291 17.83 14.14 -0.95
CA ILE A 291 17.32 12.77 -1.05
C ILE A 291 15.79 12.78 -1.24
N THR A 292 15.08 13.58 -0.44
CA THR A 292 13.62 13.62 -0.47
C THR A 292 13.09 14.21 -1.78
N THR A 293 13.70 15.28 -2.30
CA THR A 293 13.25 15.94 -3.53
C THR A 293 13.57 15.11 -4.78
N VAL A 294 14.74 14.48 -4.85
CA VAL A 294 15.11 13.54 -5.93
C VAL A 294 14.13 12.36 -5.96
N GLN A 295 13.87 11.77 -4.80
CA GLN A 295 12.96 10.64 -4.68
C GLN A 295 11.53 11.02 -5.09
N ARG A 296 11.05 12.19 -4.64
CA ARG A 296 9.73 12.72 -4.98
C ARG A 296 9.59 12.99 -6.48
N GLN A 297 10.63 13.55 -7.12
CA GLN A 297 10.66 13.82 -8.56
C GLN A 297 10.64 12.52 -9.37
N CYS A 298 11.44 11.53 -8.98
CA CYS A 298 11.48 10.23 -9.66
C CYS A 298 10.12 9.52 -9.59
N GLN A 299 9.49 9.52 -8.40
CA GLN A 299 8.14 8.97 -8.24
C GLN A 299 7.10 9.69 -9.09
N SER A 300 7.03 11.02 -9.01
CA SER A 300 6.03 11.80 -9.75
C SER A 300 6.18 11.58 -11.25
N GLN A 301 7.42 11.43 -11.74
CA GLN A 301 7.71 11.09 -13.13
C GLN A 301 7.22 9.69 -13.52
N VAL A 302 7.44 8.66 -12.70
CA VAL A 302 6.95 7.30 -12.99
C VAL A 302 5.43 7.23 -12.89
N GLN A 303 4.83 7.88 -11.90
CA GLN A 303 3.38 7.94 -11.75
C GLN A 303 2.72 8.66 -12.91
N TRP A 304 3.31 9.77 -13.37
CA TRP A 304 2.89 10.44 -14.58
C TRP A 304 2.89 9.49 -15.77
N ALA A 305 3.97 8.74 -15.99
CA ALA A 305 4.07 7.78 -17.09
C ALA A 305 2.99 6.67 -17.02
N ILE A 306 2.79 6.07 -15.85
CA ILE A 306 1.77 5.02 -15.63
C ILE A 306 0.36 5.59 -15.88
N LEU A 307 0.08 6.78 -15.37
CA LEU A 307 -1.22 7.43 -15.53
C LEU A 307 -1.49 7.80 -16.99
N LEU A 308 -0.45 8.24 -17.71
CA LEU A 308 -0.52 8.56 -19.13
C LEU A 308 -0.78 7.31 -19.99
N GLU A 309 -0.10 6.19 -19.69
CA GLU A 309 -0.37 4.88 -20.33
C GLU A 309 -1.81 4.42 -20.07
N GLN A 310 -2.29 4.54 -18.83
CA GLN A 310 -3.66 4.21 -18.46
C GLN A 310 -4.69 5.08 -19.21
N ALA A 311 -4.45 6.39 -19.30
CA ALA A 311 -5.34 7.30 -20.00
C ALA A 311 -5.41 7.00 -21.51
N VAL A 312 -4.28 6.78 -22.16
CA VAL A 312 -4.23 6.39 -23.59
C VAL A 312 -4.94 5.06 -23.81
N TYR A 313 -4.73 4.08 -22.94
CA TYR A 313 -5.41 2.79 -23.02
C TYR A 313 -6.94 2.94 -22.94
N LEU A 314 -7.45 3.75 -22.01
CA LEU A 314 -8.89 3.98 -21.89
C LEU A 314 -9.47 4.73 -23.09
N GLU A 315 -8.72 5.66 -23.69
CA GLU A 315 -9.10 6.33 -24.96
C GLU A 315 -9.18 5.33 -26.11
N ASP A 316 -8.23 4.39 -26.21
CA ASP A 316 -8.21 3.37 -27.25
C ASP A 316 -9.37 2.36 -27.07
N VAL A 317 -9.69 1.98 -25.83
CA VAL A 317 -10.89 1.20 -25.51
C VAL A 317 -12.16 1.98 -25.93
N ALA A 318 -12.26 3.26 -25.61
CA ALA A 318 -13.41 4.09 -26.00
C ALA A 318 -13.58 4.16 -27.52
N LYS A 319 -12.49 4.34 -28.27
CA LYS A 319 -12.51 4.38 -29.74
C LYS A 319 -12.88 3.02 -30.35
N SER A 320 -12.33 1.93 -29.80
CA SER A 320 -12.58 0.58 -30.30
C SER A 320 -14.00 0.07 -30.02
N GLN A 321 -14.69 0.59 -29.01
CA GLN A 321 -16.11 0.33 -28.79
C GLN A 321 -16.99 0.87 -29.94
N GLY A 322 -16.61 2.01 -30.53
CA GLY A 322 -17.32 2.60 -31.67
C GLY A 322 -16.92 2.01 -33.04
N SER A 323 -15.89 1.17 -33.09
CA SER A 323 -15.38 0.60 -34.35
C SER A 323 -16.07 -0.74 -34.68
N PRO A 324 -16.46 -0.97 -35.95
CA PRO A 324 -17.09 -2.22 -36.38
C PRO A 324 -16.14 -3.44 -36.34
N LEU A 325 -14.82 -3.23 -36.31
CA LEU A 325 -13.81 -4.27 -36.48
C LEU A 325 -13.59 -5.19 -35.24
N ARG A 326 -14.24 -4.93 -34.09
CA ARG A 326 -14.17 -5.73 -32.84
C ARG A 326 -12.75 -6.20 -32.47
N GLN A 327 -11.77 -5.36 -32.76
CA GLN A 327 -10.37 -5.59 -32.45
C GLN A 327 -9.87 -4.37 -31.68
N LEU A 328 -9.23 -4.62 -30.53
CA LEU A 328 -8.58 -3.56 -29.78
C LEU A 328 -7.25 -3.20 -30.45
N VAL A 329 -7.22 -2.05 -31.13
CA VAL A 329 -5.99 -1.46 -31.66
C VAL A 329 -5.38 -0.59 -30.56
N ARG A 330 -4.23 -1.00 -30.02
CA ARG A 330 -3.48 -0.18 -29.06
C ARG A 330 -2.62 0.83 -29.81
N SER A 331 -2.70 2.10 -29.44
CA SER A 331 -1.87 3.18 -29.99
C SER A 331 -0.40 2.98 -29.66
N PHE A 332 -0.09 2.39 -28.50
CA PHE A 332 1.27 2.05 -28.09
C PHE A 332 1.32 0.60 -27.59
N PRO A 333 2.23 -0.24 -28.09
CA PRO A 333 2.45 -1.57 -27.54
C PRO A 333 3.06 -1.44 -26.13
N SER A 334 2.50 -2.18 -25.16
CA SER A 334 3.05 -2.19 -23.80
C SER A 334 4.50 -2.68 -23.81
N ALA A 335 5.37 -1.99 -23.07
CA ALA A 335 6.81 -2.27 -23.04
C ALA A 335 7.16 -3.65 -22.43
N GLN A 336 6.20 -4.34 -21.78
CA GLN A 336 6.42 -5.66 -21.20
C GLN A 336 6.13 -6.78 -22.22
N PRO A 337 7.10 -7.67 -22.51
CA PRO A 337 6.86 -8.83 -23.35
C PRO A 337 5.81 -9.72 -22.68
N THR A 338 4.67 -9.92 -23.35
CA THR A 338 3.65 -10.85 -22.87
C THR A 338 4.19 -12.28 -22.97
N PRO A 339 4.09 -13.09 -21.90
CA PRO A 339 4.55 -14.47 -21.95
C PRO A 339 3.77 -15.22 -23.06
N PRO A 340 4.41 -16.17 -23.76
CA PRO A 340 3.84 -16.79 -24.96
C PRO A 340 2.48 -17.46 -24.71
N LEU A 341 2.29 -18.05 -23.52
CA LEU A 341 1.02 -18.64 -23.10
C LEU A 341 -0.11 -17.61 -23.01
N ARG A 342 0.18 -16.42 -22.48
CA ARG A 342 -0.78 -15.31 -22.39
C ARG A 342 -1.06 -14.75 -23.78
N ARG A 343 -0.07 -14.68 -24.67
CA ARG A 343 -0.26 -14.21 -26.05
C ARG A 343 -1.14 -15.17 -26.87
N PHE A 344 -1.09 -16.46 -26.58
CA PHE A 344 -1.93 -17.48 -27.22
C PHE A 344 -3.39 -17.40 -26.77
N ILE A 345 -3.63 -17.22 -25.46
CA ILE A 345 -4.98 -17.16 -24.88
C ILE A 345 -5.63 -15.78 -25.07
N TYR A 346 -4.85 -14.71 -24.97
CA TYR A 346 -5.30 -13.32 -25.02
C TYR A 346 -5.09 -12.75 -26.43
N THR A 347 -5.93 -13.17 -27.37
CA THR A 347 -6.00 -12.59 -28.72
C THR A 347 -6.67 -11.19 -28.67
N PRO A 348 -6.40 -10.28 -29.62
CA PRO A 348 -6.95 -8.92 -29.60
C PRO A 348 -8.49 -8.87 -29.68
N THR A 349 -9.12 -9.93 -30.17
CA THR A 349 -10.58 -10.11 -30.15
C THR A 349 -11.09 -10.50 -28.78
N VAL A 350 -10.43 -11.45 -28.10
CA VAL A 350 -10.74 -11.83 -26.70
C VAL A 350 -10.53 -10.64 -25.77
N GLU A 351 -9.46 -9.87 -25.98
CA GLU A 351 -9.20 -8.64 -25.24
C GLU A 351 -10.33 -7.61 -25.44
N TRP A 352 -10.82 -7.45 -26.67
CA TRP A 352 -11.96 -6.57 -26.95
C TRP A 352 -13.23 -7.02 -26.21
N TYR A 353 -13.57 -8.33 -26.24
CA TYR A 353 -14.73 -8.87 -25.53
C TYR A 353 -14.61 -8.69 -24.01
N TRP A 354 -13.42 -8.92 -23.44
CA TRP A 354 -13.16 -8.69 -22.03
C TRP A 354 -13.36 -7.21 -21.68
N GLU A 355 -12.65 -6.29 -22.35
CA GLU A 355 -12.61 -4.87 -21.98
C GLU A 355 -13.88 -4.11 -22.29
N CYS A 356 -14.51 -4.39 -23.44
CA CYS A 356 -15.65 -3.62 -23.92
C CYS A 356 -17.00 -4.15 -23.41
N VAL A 357 -17.12 -5.45 -23.17
CA VAL A 357 -18.39 -6.09 -22.81
C VAL A 357 -18.35 -6.67 -21.40
N LEU A 358 -17.47 -7.64 -21.15
CA LEU A 358 -17.53 -8.47 -19.94
C LEU A 358 -17.08 -7.70 -18.69
N ARG A 359 -16.09 -6.82 -18.81
CA ARG A 359 -15.56 -6.00 -17.72
C ARG A 359 -16.66 -5.19 -17.03
N ARG A 360 -17.54 -4.56 -17.81
CA ARG A 360 -18.66 -3.78 -17.26
C ARG A 360 -19.63 -4.64 -16.45
N GLY A 361 -19.97 -5.82 -16.95
CA GLY A 361 -20.82 -6.78 -16.25
C GLY A 361 -20.18 -7.27 -14.95
N PHE A 362 -18.89 -7.61 -15.01
CA PHE A 362 -18.10 -8.05 -13.86
C PHE A 362 -18.05 -6.99 -12.74
N TYR A 363 -17.71 -5.73 -13.07
CA TYR A 363 -17.69 -4.66 -12.06
C TYR A 363 -19.07 -4.40 -11.44
N LYS A 364 -20.16 -4.53 -12.22
CA LYS A 364 -21.53 -4.42 -11.70
C LYS A 364 -21.92 -5.58 -10.77
N LEU A 365 -21.51 -6.80 -11.10
CA LEU A 365 -21.72 -7.97 -10.24
C LEU A 365 -20.97 -7.80 -8.92
N VAL A 366 -19.69 -7.43 -8.99
CA VAL A 366 -18.87 -7.17 -7.80
C VAL A 366 -19.45 -6.02 -6.97
N PHE A 367 -19.92 -4.94 -7.60
CA PHE A 367 -20.63 -3.87 -6.93
C PHE A 367 -21.85 -4.38 -6.15
N LEU A 368 -22.70 -5.20 -6.78
CA LEU A 368 -23.89 -5.74 -6.14
C LEU A 368 -23.53 -6.61 -4.92
N VAL A 369 -22.55 -7.49 -5.05
CA VAL A 369 -22.06 -8.32 -3.94
C VAL A 369 -21.51 -7.46 -2.80
N LEU A 370 -20.67 -6.47 -3.10
CA LEU A 370 -20.10 -5.57 -2.11
C LEU A 370 -21.18 -4.72 -1.42
N CYS A 371 -22.20 -4.25 -2.15
CA CYS A 371 -23.34 -3.55 -1.57
C CYS A 371 -24.12 -4.42 -0.58
N VAL A 372 -24.38 -5.68 -0.92
CA VAL A 372 -25.07 -6.62 -0.02
C VAL A 372 -24.23 -6.86 1.24
N LEU A 373 -22.93 -7.09 1.10
CA LEU A 373 -22.02 -7.27 2.25
C LEU A 373 -21.92 -6.00 3.11
N SER A 374 -21.83 -4.82 2.50
CA SER A 374 -21.83 -3.54 3.22
C SER A 374 -23.10 -3.34 4.04
N LEU A 375 -24.28 -3.57 3.43
CA LEU A 375 -25.56 -3.47 4.13
C LEU A 375 -25.65 -4.50 5.26
N ALA A 376 -25.16 -5.72 5.03
CA ALA A 376 -25.14 -6.76 6.05
C ALA A 376 -24.25 -6.40 7.24
N VAL A 377 -23.08 -5.80 7.00
CA VAL A 377 -22.20 -5.29 8.08
C VAL A 377 -22.88 -4.14 8.82
N VAL A 378 -23.37 -3.10 8.12
CA VAL A 378 -24.06 -1.96 8.76
C VAL A 378 -25.23 -2.43 9.61
N TRP A 379 -26.05 -3.35 9.10
CA TRP A 379 -27.15 -3.94 9.86
C TRP A 379 -26.64 -4.67 11.10
N SER A 380 -25.63 -5.53 10.94
CA SER A 380 -25.07 -6.34 12.02
C SER A 380 -24.43 -5.47 13.11
N GLU A 381 -23.77 -4.36 12.74
CA GLU A 381 -23.26 -3.36 13.69
C GLU A 381 -24.40 -2.68 14.47
N CYS A 382 -25.48 -2.26 13.81
CA CYS A 382 -26.60 -1.59 14.48
C CYS A 382 -27.35 -2.51 15.44
N THR A 383 -27.43 -3.79 15.09
CA THR A 383 -28.14 -4.81 15.87
C THR A 383 -27.28 -5.47 16.95
N PHE A 384 -26.01 -5.10 17.03
CA PHE A 384 -25.02 -5.67 17.93
C PHE A 384 -25.41 -5.61 19.42
N PHE A 385 -26.19 -4.61 19.83
CA PHE A 385 -26.68 -4.48 21.22
C PHE A 385 -27.84 -5.45 21.56
N SER A 386 -28.54 -5.99 20.56
CA SER A 386 -29.72 -6.83 20.79
C SER A 386 -29.31 -8.30 20.93
N SER A 387 -29.06 -8.72 22.16
CA SER A 387 -28.67 -10.12 22.46
C SER A 387 -29.85 -11.10 22.40
N GLN A 388 -31.10 -10.62 22.53
CA GLN A 388 -32.32 -11.42 22.39
C GLN A 388 -33.45 -10.57 21.75
N PRO A 389 -33.90 -10.88 20.51
CA PRO A 389 -33.43 -11.93 19.59
C PRO A 389 -32.09 -11.58 18.91
N VAL A 390 -31.36 -12.60 18.44
CA VAL A 390 -30.10 -12.42 17.69
C VAL A 390 -30.43 -11.85 16.31
N LEU A 391 -30.18 -10.56 16.10
CA LEU A 391 -30.55 -9.82 14.89
C LEU A 391 -29.38 -9.62 13.90
N SER A 392 -28.14 -9.83 14.34
CA SER A 392 -26.96 -9.76 13.47
C SER A 392 -26.99 -10.88 12.43
N LEU A 393 -26.90 -10.52 11.15
CA LEU A 393 -26.99 -11.47 10.04
C LEU A 393 -25.86 -12.50 10.08
N PHE A 394 -24.64 -12.06 10.42
CA PHE A 394 -23.48 -12.96 10.52
C PHE A 394 -23.61 -13.93 11.71
N ALA A 395 -24.14 -13.45 12.84
CA ALA A 395 -24.39 -14.31 14.00
C ALA A 395 -25.49 -15.34 13.71
N VAL A 396 -26.57 -14.94 13.02
CA VAL A 396 -27.63 -15.86 12.59
C VAL A 396 -27.09 -16.93 11.63
N LEU A 397 -26.27 -16.55 10.65
CA LEU A 397 -25.64 -17.51 9.72
C LEU A 397 -24.79 -18.54 10.46
N ILE A 398 -23.99 -18.10 11.44
CA ILE A 398 -23.14 -19.01 12.23
C ILE A 398 -23.98 -19.90 13.13
N GLN A 399 -25.02 -19.38 13.79
CA GLN A 399 -25.92 -20.19 14.63
C GLN A 399 -26.68 -21.26 13.84
N ILE A 400 -27.09 -20.95 12.60
CA ILE A 400 -27.72 -21.93 11.71
C ILE A 400 -26.71 -23.02 11.33
N ALA A 401 -25.49 -22.64 10.96
CA ALA A 401 -24.44 -23.58 10.59
C ALA A 401 -23.96 -24.43 11.78
N GLU A 402 -23.94 -23.86 12.99
CA GLU A 402 -23.67 -24.53 14.27
C GLU A 402 -24.72 -25.60 14.54
N LYS A 403 -26.02 -25.29 14.39
CA LYS A 403 -27.11 -26.28 14.54
C LYS A 403 -26.96 -27.44 13.55
N GLN A 404 -26.52 -27.16 12.32
CA GLN A 404 -26.29 -28.18 11.29
C GLN A 404 -24.93 -28.90 11.43
N HIS A 405 -24.10 -28.54 12.41
CA HIS A 405 -22.74 -29.05 12.61
C HIS A 405 -21.87 -28.94 11.34
N ASN A 406 -22.11 -27.91 10.51
CA ASN A 406 -21.38 -27.69 9.27
C ASN A 406 -20.24 -26.69 9.49
N TYR A 407 -19.13 -27.18 10.01
CA TYR A 407 -17.95 -26.35 10.31
C TYR A 407 -17.32 -25.69 9.07
N ILE A 408 -17.46 -26.30 7.88
CA ILE A 408 -16.97 -25.70 6.63
C ILE A 408 -17.78 -24.43 6.31
N CYS A 409 -19.10 -24.47 6.51
CA CYS A 409 -19.94 -23.29 6.31
C CYS A 409 -19.59 -22.18 7.32
N ILE A 410 -19.33 -22.52 8.58
CA ILE A 410 -18.84 -21.56 9.60
C ILE A 410 -17.52 -20.93 9.15
N GLU A 411 -16.54 -21.75 8.77
CA GLU A 411 -15.22 -21.29 8.34
C GLU A 411 -15.31 -20.36 7.12
N MET A 412 -16.09 -20.74 6.10
CA MET A 412 -16.29 -19.93 4.89
C MET A 412 -17.05 -18.63 5.17
N ALA A 413 -18.07 -18.65 6.02
CA ALA A 413 -18.81 -17.45 6.41
C ALA A 413 -17.90 -16.48 7.19
N CYS A 414 -17.13 -17.00 8.16
CA CYS A 414 -16.15 -16.23 8.90
C CYS A 414 -15.08 -15.63 7.96
N PHE A 415 -14.53 -16.43 7.05
CA PHE A 415 -13.52 -16.00 6.07
C PHE A 415 -14.06 -14.88 5.17
N VAL A 416 -15.24 -15.02 4.58
CA VAL A 416 -15.84 -13.99 3.72
C VAL A 416 -16.08 -12.70 4.50
N SER A 417 -16.53 -12.81 5.75
CA SER A 417 -16.82 -11.66 6.61
C SER A 417 -15.55 -10.90 6.99
N ILE A 418 -14.53 -11.57 7.56
CA ILE A 418 -13.27 -10.93 7.95
C ILE A 418 -12.52 -10.40 6.72
N PHE A 419 -12.53 -11.13 5.60
CA PHE A 419 -11.91 -10.69 4.36
C PHE A 419 -12.55 -9.40 3.85
N PHE A 420 -13.88 -9.32 3.87
CA PHE A 420 -14.59 -8.10 3.48
C PHE A 420 -14.27 -6.92 4.40
N LEU A 421 -14.24 -7.12 5.72
CA LEU A 421 -13.83 -6.07 6.68
C LEU A 421 -12.39 -5.60 6.42
N CYS A 422 -11.46 -6.53 6.19
CA CYS A 422 -10.08 -6.20 5.80
C CYS A 422 -10.02 -5.43 4.48
N VAL A 423 -10.80 -5.80 3.47
CA VAL A 423 -10.88 -5.06 2.20
C VAL A 423 -11.39 -3.65 2.44
N CYS A 424 -12.46 -3.46 3.22
CA CYS A 424 -12.98 -2.14 3.56
C CYS A 424 -11.96 -1.27 4.31
N VAL A 425 -11.29 -1.82 5.32
CA VAL A 425 -10.38 -1.05 6.18
C VAL A 425 -9.03 -0.79 5.49
N TYR A 426 -8.40 -1.80 4.90
CA TYR A 426 -7.07 -1.63 4.29
C TYR A 426 -7.13 -0.89 2.95
N SER A 427 -8.21 -1.04 2.17
CA SER A 427 -8.33 -0.28 0.90
C SER A 427 -8.53 1.21 1.16
N THR A 428 -9.25 1.58 2.22
CA THR A 428 -9.54 2.97 2.55
C THR A 428 -8.34 3.72 3.09
N VAL A 429 -7.46 3.02 3.83
CA VAL A 429 -6.16 3.55 4.27
C VAL A 429 -5.39 4.21 3.12
N PHE A 430 -5.36 3.58 1.94
CA PHE A 430 -4.63 4.11 0.78
C PHE A 430 -5.44 5.07 -0.09
N GLN A 431 -6.74 5.22 0.17
CA GLN A 431 -7.62 6.13 -0.57
C GLN A 431 -7.81 7.47 0.15
N ILE A 432 -7.72 7.52 1.48
CA ILE A 432 -7.97 8.75 2.24
C ILE A 432 -6.81 9.74 2.10
N ARG A 433 -7.12 10.89 1.49
CA ARG A 433 -6.19 11.99 1.18
C ARG A 433 -5.59 12.69 2.41
N VAL A 434 -6.14 12.53 3.61
CA VAL A 434 -5.51 13.05 4.87
C VAL A 434 -4.11 12.45 5.06
N PHE A 435 -3.88 11.27 4.48
CA PHE A 435 -2.59 10.59 4.47
C PHE A 435 -1.84 10.73 3.14
N ASN A 436 -2.15 11.72 2.27
CA ASN A 436 -1.58 11.86 0.90
C ASN A 436 -0.04 11.87 0.79
N TYR A 437 0.68 11.83 1.90
CA TYR A 437 2.10 11.49 1.98
C TYR A 437 2.40 9.99 1.73
N TYR A 438 1.41 9.10 1.79
CA TYR A 438 1.59 7.64 1.86
C TYR A 438 0.71 6.90 0.85
N TYR A 439 1.29 6.51 -0.27
CA TYR A 439 0.64 5.60 -1.23
C TYR A 439 1.61 4.50 -1.66
N LEU A 440 1.06 3.31 -1.91
CA LEU A 440 1.78 2.18 -2.46
C LEU A 440 1.82 2.33 -3.99
N VAL A 441 2.98 2.64 -4.55
CA VAL A 441 3.18 2.69 -6.00
C VAL A 441 3.58 1.30 -6.48
N PRO A 442 2.84 0.69 -7.43
CA PRO A 442 3.29 -0.53 -8.08
C PRO A 442 4.59 -0.29 -8.87
N HIS A 443 5.26 -1.37 -9.30
CA HIS A 443 6.52 -1.32 -10.07
C HIS A 443 7.75 -0.88 -9.27
N HIS A 444 7.80 -1.27 -7.99
CA HIS A 444 8.98 -1.10 -7.13
C HIS A 444 9.32 0.37 -6.83
N GLN A 445 8.35 1.29 -6.97
CA GLN A 445 8.55 2.72 -6.73
C GLN A 445 8.00 3.20 -5.39
N THR A 446 7.55 2.28 -4.52
CA THR A 446 7.12 2.67 -3.17
C THR A 446 8.34 3.02 -2.32
N ASP A 447 8.27 4.12 -1.60
CA ASP A 447 9.29 4.52 -0.65
C ASP A 447 9.38 3.61 0.56
N ALA A 448 10.59 3.49 1.12
CA ALA A 448 10.82 2.82 2.39
C ALA A 448 9.89 3.31 3.50
N TYR A 449 9.64 4.63 3.56
CA TYR A 449 8.80 5.23 4.59
C TYR A 449 7.32 4.85 4.44
N SER A 450 6.76 5.01 3.24
CA SER A 450 5.36 4.64 2.93
C SER A 450 5.11 3.14 3.12
N LEU A 451 6.10 2.32 2.76
CA LEU A 451 6.07 0.88 2.94
C LEU A 451 6.00 0.50 4.43
N GLN A 452 6.86 1.07 5.26
CA GLN A 452 6.83 0.87 6.72
C GLN A 452 5.59 1.44 7.38
N PHE A 453 5.11 2.59 6.90
CA PHE A 453 3.87 3.19 7.38
C PHE A 453 2.68 2.27 7.16
N SER A 454 2.59 1.66 5.97
CA SER A 454 1.55 0.67 5.68
C SER A 454 1.62 -0.53 6.64
N GLY A 455 2.82 -1.06 6.90
CA GLY A 455 3.02 -2.16 7.84
C GLY A 455 2.62 -1.80 9.28
N MET A 456 2.98 -0.59 9.72
CA MET A 456 2.66 -0.08 11.05
C MET A 456 1.15 0.09 11.22
N LEU A 457 0.49 0.62 10.19
CA LEU A 457 -0.94 0.85 10.19
C LEU A 457 -1.72 -0.46 10.14
N PHE A 458 -1.29 -1.45 9.35
CA PHE A 458 -1.90 -2.77 9.35
C PHE A 458 -1.79 -3.44 10.72
N CYS A 459 -0.58 -3.49 11.33
CA CYS A 459 -0.39 -4.10 12.64
C CYS A 459 -1.23 -3.42 13.74
N ARG A 460 -1.44 -2.10 13.63
CA ARG A 460 -2.24 -1.31 14.56
C ARG A 460 -3.75 -1.54 14.41
N LEU A 461 -4.23 -1.73 13.18
CA LEU A 461 -5.64 -1.93 12.87
C LEU A 461 -6.08 -3.39 13.05
N THR A 462 -5.16 -4.34 12.98
CA THR A 462 -5.45 -5.77 13.10
C THR A 462 -6.17 -6.12 14.42
N PRO A 463 -5.70 -5.69 15.61
CA PRO A 463 -6.39 -6.04 16.85
C PRO A 463 -7.84 -5.54 16.96
N PRO A 464 -8.13 -4.25 16.75
CA PRO A 464 -9.51 -3.76 16.83
C PRO A 464 -10.39 -4.37 15.72
N LEU A 465 -9.83 -4.68 14.55
CA LEU A 465 -10.57 -5.33 13.45
C LEU A 465 -10.99 -6.77 13.82
N CYS A 466 -10.11 -7.54 14.48
CA CYS A 466 -10.46 -8.87 15.00
C CYS A 466 -11.56 -8.79 16.06
N LEU A 467 -11.47 -7.85 17.02
CA LEU A 467 -12.52 -7.68 18.04
C LEU A 467 -13.85 -7.25 17.43
N ASN A 468 -13.84 -6.32 16.48
CA ASN A 468 -15.05 -5.90 15.77
C ASN A 468 -15.71 -7.10 15.07
N PHE A 469 -14.93 -7.92 14.35
CA PHE A 469 -15.44 -9.13 13.74
C PHE A 469 -16.01 -10.15 14.74
N LEU A 470 -15.29 -10.45 15.83
CA LEU A 470 -15.75 -11.38 16.87
C LEU A 470 -17.03 -10.88 17.57
N GLY A 471 -17.15 -9.57 17.71
CA GLY A 471 -18.35 -8.91 18.16
C GLY A 471 -19.53 -9.11 17.21
N LEU A 472 -19.35 -8.86 15.91
CA LEU A 472 -20.39 -9.03 14.89
C LEU A 472 -21.02 -10.43 14.89
N ILE A 473 -20.21 -11.47 15.14
CA ILE A 473 -20.65 -12.87 15.15
C ILE A 473 -21.16 -13.36 16.53
N HIS A 474 -21.23 -12.49 17.54
CA HIS A 474 -21.61 -12.84 18.92
C HIS A 474 -20.75 -13.97 19.53
N MET A 475 -19.45 -13.99 19.20
CA MET A 475 -18.44 -14.86 19.84
C MET A 475 -17.70 -14.15 20.98
N ASP A 476 -17.92 -12.85 21.15
CA ASP A 476 -17.42 -12.11 22.31
C ASP A 476 -18.39 -12.29 23.49
N SER A 477 -17.86 -12.79 24.61
CA SER A 477 -18.60 -13.04 25.86
C SER A 477 -19.15 -11.75 26.50
N ALA A 478 -18.74 -10.58 26.00
CA ALA A 478 -19.29 -9.30 26.45
C ALA A 478 -20.69 -8.99 25.95
N ILE A 479 -21.07 -9.58 24.82
CA ILE A 479 -22.32 -9.24 24.12
C ILE A 479 -23.28 -10.42 24.12
N SER A 480 -22.74 -11.63 24.02
CA SER A 480 -23.53 -12.83 24.18
C SER A 480 -23.67 -13.12 25.67
N HIS A 481 -24.81 -12.78 26.28
CA HIS A 481 -25.20 -13.18 27.66
C HIS A 481 -25.38 -14.72 27.82
N GLN A 482 -24.71 -15.52 26.99
CA GLN A 482 -24.67 -16.98 27.05
C GLN A 482 -23.27 -17.41 27.52
N ASP A 483 -23.20 -18.44 28.35
CA ASP A 483 -21.97 -19.06 28.85
C ASP A 483 -21.18 -19.77 27.73
N ARG A 484 -20.65 -18.98 26.80
CA ARG A 484 -19.81 -19.44 25.69
C ARG A 484 -18.34 -19.28 26.05
N ILE A 485 -17.53 -20.27 25.72
CA ILE A 485 -16.08 -20.16 25.82
C ILE A 485 -15.58 -19.06 24.88
N GLN A 486 -14.64 -18.27 25.37
CA GLN A 486 -14.00 -17.23 24.58
C GLN A 486 -13.03 -17.87 23.57
N THR A 487 -12.85 -17.21 22.42
CA THR A 487 -11.83 -17.61 21.45
C THR A 487 -10.42 -17.48 22.04
N SER A 488 -9.47 -18.27 21.48
CA SER A 488 -8.06 -18.20 21.90
C SER A 488 -7.48 -16.80 21.69
N TYR A 489 -7.95 -16.11 20.64
CA TYR A 489 -7.62 -14.71 20.37
C TYR A 489 -8.06 -13.76 21.50
N THR A 490 -9.34 -13.80 21.89
CA THR A 490 -9.91 -12.92 22.93
C THR A 490 -9.19 -13.11 24.27
N SER A 491 -8.77 -14.35 24.58
CA SER A 491 -7.99 -14.65 25.79
C SER A 491 -6.67 -13.89 25.88
N ILE A 492 -5.99 -13.64 24.74
CA ILE A 492 -4.70 -12.93 24.70
C ILE A 492 -4.88 -11.42 24.64
N MET A 493 -5.85 -10.94 23.86
CA MET A 493 -6.10 -9.50 23.72
C MET A 493 -6.75 -8.90 24.97
N GLY A 494 -7.41 -9.73 25.79
CA GLY A 494 -8.20 -9.30 26.93
C GLY A 494 -9.61 -8.90 26.47
N SER A 495 -10.62 -9.32 27.23
CA SER A 495 -11.98 -8.83 27.03
C SER A 495 -12.10 -7.41 27.57
N MET A 496 -12.83 -6.54 26.87
CA MET A 496 -12.99 -5.11 27.19
C MET A 496 -13.66 -4.85 28.56
N HIS A 497 -14.20 -5.89 29.19
CA HIS A 497 -14.90 -5.91 30.49
C HIS A 497 -14.18 -5.27 31.69
N LEU A 498 -12.87 -5.08 31.63
CA LEU A 498 -12.08 -4.70 32.80
C LEU A 498 -12.04 -3.18 33.06
N LEU A 499 -12.66 -2.36 32.21
CA LEU A 499 -12.95 -0.95 32.48
C LEU A 499 -14.42 -0.64 32.13
N PRO A 500 -15.38 -0.90 33.04
CA PRO A 500 -16.81 -0.72 32.81
C PRO A 500 -17.17 0.66 32.25
N PHE A 501 -16.48 1.70 32.71
CA PHE A 501 -16.64 3.08 32.24
C PHE A 501 -16.40 3.27 30.73
N ILE A 502 -15.46 2.53 30.15
CA ILE A 502 -15.13 2.61 28.72
C ILE A 502 -15.95 1.58 27.94
N SER A 503 -16.14 0.38 28.50
CA SER A 503 -16.90 -0.73 27.94
C SER A 503 -18.36 -0.35 27.63
N ASP A 504 -19.09 0.18 28.61
CA ASP A 504 -20.54 0.41 28.49
C ASP A 504 -20.86 1.51 27.47
N GLY A 505 -20.05 2.58 27.46
CA GLY A 505 -20.16 3.63 26.45
C GLY A 505 -19.75 3.15 25.07
N PHE A 506 -18.68 2.36 24.97
CA PHE A 506 -18.17 1.92 23.67
C PHE A 506 -19.18 1.10 22.88
N TYR A 507 -19.84 0.13 23.50
CA TYR A 507 -20.82 -0.71 22.79
C TYR A 507 -22.07 0.05 22.32
N ILE A 508 -22.39 1.17 22.97
CA ILE A 508 -23.49 2.06 22.58
C ILE A 508 -23.04 3.02 21.48
N TYR A 509 -21.92 3.72 21.67
CA TYR A 509 -21.46 4.79 20.78
C TYR A 509 -20.79 4.27 19.51
N TYR A 510 -20.12 3.12 19.55
CA TYR A 510 -19.40 2.58 18.40
C TYR A 510 -20.32 2.35 17.18
N PRO A 511 -21.42 1.58 17.29
CA PRO A 511 -22.35 1.39 16.16
C PRO A 511 -22.96 2.70 15.67
N MET A 512 -23.33 3.60 16.58
CA MET A 512 -23.88 4.92 16.22
C MET A 512 -22.90 5.75 15.40
N LEU A 513 -21.61 5.72 15.77
CA LEU A 513 -20.57 6.46 15.07
C LEU A 513 -20.30 5.87 13.68
N VAL A 514 -20.25 4.53 13.56
CA VAL A 514 -20.12 3.86 12.25
C VAL A 514 -21.30 4.21 11.34
N LEU A 515 -22.54 4.15 11.85
CA LEU A 515 -23.74 4.53 11.10
C LEU A 515 -23.69 6.00 10.67
N PHE A 516 -23.36 6.90 11.61
CA PHE A 516 -23.22 8.32 11.33
C PHE A 516 -22.19 8.59 10.23
N LEU A 517 -21.03 7.92 10.27
CA LEU A 517 -19.99 8.05 9.25
C LEU A 517 -20.42 7.47 7.89
N CYS A 518 -21.15 6.36 7.88
CA CYS A 518 -21.73 5.80 6.66
C CYS A 518 -22.69 6.81 6.03
N PHE A 519 -23.61 7.39 6.82
CA PHE A 519 -24.53 8.42 6.36
C PHE A 519 -23.78 9.67 5.87
N ALA A 520 -22.80 10.15 6.65
CA ALA A 520 -21.96 11.29 6.30
C ALA A 520 -21.21 11.08 4.97
N THR A 521 -20.68 9.87 4.75
CA THR A 521 -19.97 9.49 3.53
C THR A 521 -20.92 9.30 2.35
N TYR A 522 -22.12 8.78 2.60
CA TYR A 522 -23.15 8.60 1.59
C TYR A 522 -23.65 9.93 1.04
N PHE A 523 -24.07 10.85 1.92
CA PHE A 523 -24.57 12.18 1.57
C PHE A 523 -23.46 13.19 1.27
N ARG A 524 -22.18 12.77 1.33
CA ARG A 524 -21.00 13.62 1.12
C ARG A 524 -20.99 14.86 2.04
N LEU A 525 -21.46 14.70 3.27
CA LEU A 525 -21.49 15.77 4.28
C LEU A 525 -20.09 16.33 4.54
N GLY A 526 -19.05 15.47 4.55
CA GLY A 526 -17.67 15.90 4.76
C GLY A 526 -17.16 16.90 3.71
N SER A 527 -17.44 16.70 2.42
CA SER A 527 -17.01 17.64 1.37
C SER A 527 -17.80 18.94 1.44
N ARG A 528 -19.09 18.87 1.77
CA ARG A 528 -19.95 20.06 1.95
C ARG A 528 -19.49 20.92 3.12
N CYS A 529 -19.15 20.30 4.26
CA CYS A 529 -18.61 21.02 5.42
C CYS A 529 -17.24 21.64 5.13
N LEU A 530 -16.35 20.95 4.41
CA LEU A 530 -15.05 21.52 4.02
C LEU A 530 -15.20 22.69 3.03
N ASN A 531 -16.19 22.64 2.15
CA ASN A 531 -16.51 23.75 1.25
C ASN A 531 -17.03 24.97 2.03
N LEU A 532 -17.85 24.75 3.07
CA LEU A 532 -18.29 25.81 3.98
C LEU A 532 -17.12 26.45 4.76
N LEU A 533 -16.07 25.68 5.05
CA LEU A 533 -14.85 26.17 5.70
C LEU A 533 -13.85 26.81 4.72
N GLY A 534 -14.18 26.93 3.42
CA GLY A 534 -13.33 27.58 2.42
C GLY A 534 -12.09 26.78 2.01
N ILE A 535 -11.98 25.50 2.40
CA ILE A 535 -10.82 24.65 2.10
C ILE A 535 -11.06 23.93 0.75
N GLN A 536 -10.99 24.68 -0.36
CA GLN A 536 -11.25 24.11 -1.69
C GLN A 536 -10.12 23.19 -2.19
N GLN A 537 -8.87 23.39 -1.74
CA GLN A 537 -7.69 22.70 -2.28
C GLN A 537 -7.58 21.21 -1.88
N TYR A 538 -8.30 20.80 -0.83
CA TYR A 538 -8.29 19.41 -0.32
C TYR A 538 -9.53 18.61 -0.70
N ILE A 539 -10.47 19.20 -1.46
CA ILE A 539 -11.71 18.55 -1.85
C ILE A 539 -11.45 17.37 -2.81
N ARG A 540 -12.22 16.32 -2.55
CA ARG A 540 -12.22 14.97 -3.12
C ARG A 540 -12.35 14.99 -4.65
N GLU A 541 -11.92 13.91 -5.31
CA GLU A 541 -12.03 13.61 -6.76
C GLU A 541 -13.47 13.56 -7.32
N ASP A 542 -14.44 14.19 -6.66
CA ASP A 542 -15.87 13.88 -6.79
C ASP A 542 -16.68 14.92 -7.55
N ASP A 543 -16.25 16.18 -7.54
CA ASP A 543 -16.76 17.19 -8.47
C ASP A 543 -15.65 17.38 -9.49
N LEU A 544 -15.71 16.50 -10.49
CA LEU A 544 -14.82 16.51 -11.63
C LEU A 544 -15.00 17.85 -12.36
N THR A 545 -14.20 18.86 -11.98
CA THR A 545 -14.32 20.20 -12.57
C THR A 545 -14.02 20.10 -14.05
N SER A 546 -14.94 20.57 -14.90
CA SER A 546 -14.79 20.49 -16.36
C SER A 546 -13.45 21.07 -16.79
N ASP A 547 -13.06 22.20 -16.18
CA ASP A 547 -11.81 22.89 -16.46
C ASP A 547 -10.56 22.01 -16.27
N LEU A 548 -10.45 21.29 -15.14
CA LEU A 548 -9.31 20.38 -14.90
C LEU A 548 -9.37 19.13 -15.78
N VAL A 549 -10.56 18.68 -16.17
CA VAL A 549 -10.73 17.57 -17.11
C VAL A 549 -10.26 17.97 -18.51
N ASP A 550 -10.65 19.16 -18.95
CA ASP A 550 -10.28 19.70 -20.25
C ASP A 550 -8.78 20.00 -20.32
N GLU A 551 -8.21 20.58 -19.26
CA GLU A 551 -6.76 20.76 -19.12
C GLU A 551 -6.03 19.41 -19.18
N GLY A 552 -6.48 18.40 -18.42
CA GLY A 552 -5.90 17.06 -18.42
C GLY A 552 -5.95 16.38 -19.78
N LYS A 553 -7.04 16.57 -20.52
CA LYS A 553 -7.22 16.08 -21.89
C LYS A 553 -6.25 16.77 -22.85
N GLU A 554 -6.09 18.07 -22.77
CA GLU A 554 -5.11 18.80 -23.58
C GLU A 554 -3.67 18.36 -23.30
N LEU A 555 -3.31 18.21 -22.02
CA LEU A 555 -1.98 17.72 -21.61
C LEU A 555 -1.70 16.34 -22.20
N LEU A 556 -2.65 15.41 -22.11
CA LEU A 556 -2.53 14.08 -22.70
C LEU A 556 -2.33 14.15 -24.22
N GLN A 557 -3.09 15.00 -24.92
CA GLN A 557 -2.93 15.19 -26.36
C GLN A 557 -1.57 15.78 -26.73
N ARG A 558 -1.01 16.67 -25.91
CA ARG A 558 0.34 17.23 -26.10
C ARG A 558 1.41 16.14 -25.92
N GLU A 559 1.32 15.34 -24.86
CA GLU A 559 2.27 14.24 -24.61
C GLU A 559 2.17 13.13 -25.65
N ARG A 560 0.96 12.72 -26.05
CA ARG A 560 0.75 11.75 -27.13
C ARG A 560 1.44 12.20 -28.43
N ARG A 561 1.31 13.48 -28.79
CA ARG A 561 2.02 14.06 -29.95
C ARG A 561 3.54 14.05 -29.79
N LYS A 562 4.07 14.16 -28.57
CA LYS A 562 5.50 14.01 -28.30
C LYS A 562 5.93 12.55 -28.52
N TRP A 563 5.22 11.59 -27.95
CA TRP A 563 5.51 10.16 -28.14
C TRP A 563 5.49 9.73 -29.60
N GLN A 564 4.49 10.13 -30.37
CA GLN A 564 4.41 9.84 -31.81
C GLN A 564 5.60 10.40 -32.59
N ARG A 565 6.09 11.59 -32.24
CA ARG A 565 7.29 12.18 -32.86
C ARG A 565 8.55 11.40 -32.53
N THR A 566 8.72 11.00 -31.26
CA THR A 566 9.87 10.21 -30.83
C THR A 566 9.90 8.85 -31.51
N GLU A 567 8.77 8.13 -31.54
CA GLU A 567 8.67 6.84 -32.23
C GLU A 567 8.87 6.96 -33.74
N GLY A 568 8.28 7.98 -34.38
CA GLY A 568 8.49 8.26 -35.80
C GLY A 568 9.96 8.52 -36.14
N GLY A 569 10.67 9.25 -35.28
CA GLY A 569 12.11 9.47 -35.40
C GLY A 569 12.93 8.18 -35.25
N VAL A 570 12.58 7.33 -34.27
CA VAL A 570 13.26 6.04 -34.05
C VAL A 570 13.00 5.07 -35.21
N ASN A 571 11.76 4.95 -35.67
CA ASN A 571 11.41 4.11 -36.83
C ASN A 571 12.13 4.60 -38.08
N ARG A 572 12.18 5.92 -38.33
CA ARG A 572 12.93 6.48 -39.45
C ARG A 572 14.43 6.16 -39.34
N LYS A 573 15.01 6.23 -38.14
CA LYS A 573 16.42 5.86 -37.89
C LYS A 573 16.65 4.36 -38.07
N ARG A 574 15.69 3.51 -37.69
CA ARG A 574 15.75 2.05 -37.88
C ARG A 574 15.65 1.69 -39.36
N ASP A 575 14.71 2.27 -40.08
CA ASP A 575 14.51 2.09 -41.51
C ASP A 575 15.73 2.58 -42.30
N TRP A 576 16.30 3.73 -41.93
CA TRP A 576 17.53 4.24 -42.52
C TRP A 576 18.70 3.28 -42.28
N ARG A 577 18.85 2.75 -41.06
CA ARG A 577 19.84 1.71 -40.74
C ARG A 577 19.63 0.41 -41.49
N GLN A 578 18.40 -0.04 -41.72
CA GLN A 578 18.12 -1.24 -42.51
C GLN A 578 18.43 -1.03 -44.00
N ARG A 579 18.09 0.15 -44.54
CA ARG A 579 18.34 0.48 -45.96
C ARG A 579 19.82 0.71 -46.24
N HIS A 580 20.55 1.41 -45.37
CA HIS A 580 21.96 1.78 -45.61
C HIS A 580 22.98 0.93 -44.84
N GLY A 581 22.58 0.20 -43.81
CA GLY A 581 23.48 -0.69 -43.06
C GLY A 581 23.98 -1.88 -43.89
N ASN A 582 23.16 -2.40 -44.80
CA ASN A 582 23.57 -3.47 -45.74
C ASN A 582 24.54 -2.99 -46.83
N GLN A 583 24.64 -1.68 -47.08
CA GLN A 583 25.56 -1.13 -48.08
C GLN A 583 27.00 -1.03 -47.54
N VAL A 584 27.16 -0.78 -46.23
CA VAL A 584 28.48 -0.66 -45.58
C VAL A 584 29.14 -2.03 -45.37
N THR A 585 28.35 -3.11 -45.20
CA THR A 585 28.87 -4.47 -45.12
C THR A 585 29.32 -5.02 -46.47
N ASN A 586 28.66 -4.65 -47.57
CA ASN A 586 29.10 -5.03 -48.92
C ASN A 586 30.27 -4.18 -49.46
N GLY A 587 30.42 -2.93 -49.01
CA GLY A 587 31.54 -2.07 -49.41
C GLY A 587 32.90 -2.43 -48.81
N LYS A 588 32.93 -3.22 -47.73
CA LYS A 588 34.18 -3.72 -47.12
C LYS A 588 34.61 -5.12 -47.59
N ALA A 589 33.75 -5.84 -48.32
CA ALA A 589 34.10 -7.12 -48.93
C ALA A 589 34.83 -6.97 -50.28
N GLN A 590 34.96 -5.74 -50.79
CA GLN A 590 35.55 -5.45 -52.11
C GLN A 590 36.68 -4.41 -52.02
N LYS A 591 37.58 -4.56 -51.05
CA LYS A 591 38.95 -4.04 -51.15
C LYS A 591 39.91 -5.16 -50.79
N GLY A 592 40.57 -5.63 -51.84
CA GLY A 592 41.33 -6.87 -51.87
C GLY A 592 42.56 -6.89 -50.98
N TYR A 593 42.89 -8.13 -50.64
CA TYR A 593 44.17 -8.67 -50.25
C TYR A 593 45.39 -7.96 -50.86
N SER A 594 46.34 -7.62 -49.99
CA SER A 594 47.76 -7.93 -50.20
C SER A 594 48.37 -8.24 -48.82
N GLU A 595 48.79 -9.49 -48.68
CA GLU A 595 49.37 -10.11 -47.49
C GLU A 595 50.65 -9.41 -47.01
N LEU A 596 50.86 -9.42 -45.68
CA LEU A 596 52.16 -9.75 -45.07
C LEU A 596 51.92 -10.33 -43.67
N LYS A 597 52.65 -11.42 -43.42
CA LYS A 597 52.49 -12.49 -42.43
C LYS A 597 53.19 -12.17 -41.09
N GLY A 598 52.65 -12.66 -39.96
CA GLY A 598 53.40 -12.78 -38.70
C GLY A 598 52.55 -12.94 -37.41
N ASP A 599 52.47 -14.19 -36.95
CA ASP A 599 52.42 -14.70 -35.57
C ASP A 599 51.14 -14.66 -34.70
N ASP A 600 50.52 -15.85 -34.61
CA ASP A 600 50.20 -16.66 -33.42
C ASP A 600 49.59 -16.03 -32.15
N ASN A 601 48.29 -16.27 -31.93
CA ASN A 601 47.83 -17.27 -30.94
C ASN A 601 46.30 -17.40 -30.91
N ALA A 602 45.81 -18.60 -31.19
CA ALA A 602 44.40 -18.97 -31.13
C ALA A 602 44.03 -19.51 -29.74
N SER A 603 42.94 -18.99 -29.16
CA SER A 603 42.09 -19.79 -28.27
C SER A 603 40.62 -19.41 -28.44
N SER A 604 39.88 -20.37 -29.02
CA SER A 604 38.47 -20.71 -28.78
C SER A 604 37.39 -19.60 -28.87
N ALA A 605 36.76 -19.52 -30.05
CA ALA A 605 35.46 -18.89 -30.25
C ALA A 605 34.32 -19.92 -30.07
N ALA A 606 33.40 -19.63 -29.15
CA ALA A 606 32.07 -20.24 -29.09
C ALA A 606 31.02 -19.19 -29.51
N PRO A 607 29.91 -19.59 -30.17
CA PRO A 607 29.00 -18.65 -30.84
C PRO A 607 28.17 -17.85 -29.82
N ILE A 608 28.25 -16.52 -29.94
CA ILE A 608 27.41 -15.57 -29.19
C ILE A 608 25.97 -15.67 -29.74
N SER A 609 25.06 -16.21 -28.93
CA SER A 609 23.63 -16.07 -29.17
C SER A 609 23.23 -14.60 -29.02
N GLN A 610 22.66 -14.00 -30.06
CA GLN A 610 21.95 -12.73 -29.96
C GLN A 610 20.71 -12.90 -29.09
N ASN A 611 20.85 -12.65 -27.79
CA ASN A 611 19.76 -12.32 -26.90
C ASN A 611 19.87 -10.83 -26.56
N GLY A 612 19.28 -10.00 -27.43
CA GLY A 612 19.14 -8.56 -27.19
C GLY A 612 18.15 -8.29 -26.07
N TRP A 613 18.65 -8.27 -24.84
CA TRP A 613 17.94 -7.72 -23.69
C TRP A 613 17.95 -6.19 -23.81
N PHE A 614 16.79 -5.61 -24.16
CA PHE A 614 16.55 -4.17 -24.02
C PHE A 614 16.44 -3.83 -22.52
N SER A 615 17.59 -3.60 -21.92
CA SER A 615 17.72 -2.88 -20.67
C SER A 615 17.57 -1.40 -20.98
N TRP A 616 16.46 -0.78 -20.56
CA TRP A 616 16.44 0.66 -20.31
C TRP A 616 17.35 0.93 -19.11
N ARG A 617 18.65 0.93 -19.35
CA ARG A 617 19.62 1.57 -18.48
C ARG A 617 19.64 3.02 -18.93
N GLY A 618 19.39 3.93 -17.99
CA GLY A 618 19.52 5.37 -18.24
C GLY A 618 20.98 5.69 -18.54
N GLU A 619 21.33 5.63 -19.82
CA GLU A 619 22.55 6.25 -20.36
C GLU A 619 22.20 7.69 -20.77
N ASP A 620 22.89 8.61 -20.10
CA ASP A 620 23.17 10.00 -20.47
C ASP A 620 22.01 10.94 -20.82
N ASN A 621 21.42 11.52 -19.78
CA ASN A 621 20.80 12.85 -19.83
C ASN A 621 21.83 14.02 -19.77
N GLY A 622 23.14 13.73 -19.85
CA GLY A 622 24.21 14.74 -19.84
C GLY A 622 24.37 15.47 -21.19
N GLU A 623 24.31 14.76 -22.31
CA GLU A 623 24.61 15.33 -23.64
C GLU A 623 23.43 16.11 -24.27
N GLN A 624 22.20 15.87 -23.83
CA GLN A 624 21.03 16.59 -24.34
C GLN A 624 20.84 17.99 -23.73
N ARG A 625 21.40 18.25 -22.54
CA ARG A 625 21.33 19.59 -21.91
C ARG A 625 22.35 20.58 -22.49
N ALA A 626 23.47 20.09 -23.02
CA ALA A 626 24.49 20.95 -23.65
C ALA A 626 24.07 21.44 -25.05
N SER A 627 23.23 20.68 -25.76
CA SER A 627 22.78 21.01 -27.12
C SER A 627 21.55 21.93 -27.17
N LEU A 628 20.82 22.10 -26.07
CA LEU A 628 19.62 22.95 -25.99
C LEU A 628 19.91 24.43 -25.65
N LEU A 629 21.16 24.79 -25.36
CA LEU A 629 21.57 26.18 -25.09
C LEU A 629 22.19 26.88 -26.32
N GLN A 630 22.22 26.23 -27.49
CA GLN A 630 22.95 26.73 -28.65
C GLN A 630 22.11 27.15 -29.86
N ASP A 631 20.77 27.06 -29.79
CA ASP A 631 19.88 27.47 -30.88
C ASP A 631 19.01 28.67 -30.49
N GLY A 632 19.60 29.87 -30.58
CA GLY A 632 18.86 31.13 -30.71
C GLY A 632 18.57 31.42 -32.20
N PRO A 633 17.43 32.02 -32.57
CA PRO A 633 16.98 32.11 -33.95
C PRO A 633 17.87 33.07 -34.76
N SER A 634 18.42 32.58 -35.86
CA SER A 634 19.09 33.38 -36.88
C SER A 634 18.05 34.11 -37.74
N ALA A 635 18.02 35.44 -37.63
CA ALA A 635 17.28 36.31 -38.53
C ALA A 635 18.10 36.59 -39.79
N SER A 636 17.46 36.44 -40.96
CA SER A 636 17.96 36.72 -42.31
C SER A 636 17.70 38.17 -42.75
N TYR A 637 18.51 38.66 -43.72
CA TYR A 637 18.48 39.94 -44.48
C TYR A 637 19.21 41.14 -43.83
N SER A 638 20.06 41.95 -44.46
CA SER A 638 20.55 42.12 -45.85
C SER A 638 21.94 42.80 -45.84
N GLU A 639 22.74 42.60 -46.88
CA GLU A 639 23.91 43.42 -47.23
C GLU A 639 23.47 44.83 -47.66
N GLU A 640 24.15 45.88 -47.14
CA GLU A 640 24.69 47.00 -47.93
C GLU A 640 25.44 48.02 -47.03
N ASP A 641 26.69 48.28 -47.42
CA ASP A 641 27.37 49.59 -47.47
C ASP A 641 28.24 50.19 -46.33
N LEU A 642 29.40 50.70 -46.80
CA LEU A 642 30.28 51.78 -46.30
C LEU A 642 31.26 51.60 -45.10
N THR A 643 32.53 51.36 -45.48
CA THR A 643 33.78 52.07 -45.11
C THR A 643 33.93 52.78 -43.74
N HIS A 644 34.93 52.41 -42.94
CA HIS A 644 36.20 53.15 -42.68
C HIS A 644 36.89 52.70 -41.37
N SER A 645 38.23 52.66 -41.41
CA SER A 645 39.16 53.07 -40.33
C SER A 645 39.59 52.11 -39.19
N ARG A 646 40.84 51.63 -39.34
CA ARG A 646 41.97 51.57 -38.37
C ARG A 646 41.96 50.61 -37.15
N THR A 647 42.83 49.61 -37.26
CA THR A 647 43.95 49.22 -36.36
C THR A 647 43.76 49.22 -34.83
N LYS A 648 43.88 48.03 -34.20
CA LYS A 648 45.07 47.62 -33.40
C LYS A 648 44.95 46.17 -32.89
N ARG A 649 46.06 45.44 -32.98
CA ARG A 649 46.31 44.09 -32.44
C ARG A 649 46.30 44.10 -30.90
N TYR A 650 45.88 43.00 -30.27
CA TYR A 650 46.75 42.17 -29.42
C TYR A 650 46.11 40.80 -29.13
N THR A 651 47.00 39.84 -28.91
CA THR A 651 46.92 38.39 -28.86
C THR A 651 46.46 37.80 -27.52
N GLY A 652 45.84 36.63 -27.56
CA GLY A 652 45.72 35.69 -26.43
C GLY A 652 44.68 34.62 -26.78
N GLY A 653 44.85 33.32 -26.56
CA GLY A 653 45.90 32.52 -25.92
C GLY A 653 45.31 31.11 -25.85
N HIS A 654 46.06 30.11 -26.30
CA HIS A 654 45.71 28.70 -26.16
C HIS A 654 45.50 28.34 -24.68
N TYR A 655 44.40 27.65 -24.35
CA TYR A 655 44.32 26.84 -23.14
C TYR A 655 43.87 25.42 -23.46
N LEU A 656 44.59 24.51 -22.82
CA LEU A 656 44.66 23.08 -23.05
C LEU A 656 43.43 22.34 -22.51
N SER A 657 43.04 21.30 -23.22
CA SER A 657 42.18 20.22 -22.74
C SER A 657 42.88 19.46 -21.62
N LEU A 658 42.22 19.34 -20.46
CA LEU A 658 42.63 18.44 -19.38
C LEU A 658 41.74 17.19 -19.41
N SER A 659 42.39 16.02 -19.43
CA SER A 659 41.80 14.68 -19.31
C SER A 659 40.97 14.48 -18.03
N PRO A 660 40.00 13.54 -18.04
CA PRO A 660 39.15 13.27 -16.89
C PRO A 660 39.88 12.38 -15.87
N SER A 661 39.83 12.75 -14.59
CA SER A 661 40.29 11.90 -13.48
C SER A 661 39.15 11.59 -12.51
N SER A 662 39.02 10.29 -12.24
CA SER A 662 38.32 9.64 -11.12
C SER A 662 36.84 9.99 -10.85
N THR A 663 35.96 9.29 -11.54
CA THR A 663 34.57 9.02 -11.14
C THR A 663 34.52 7.87 -10.12
N SER A 664 34.35 8.14 -8.82
CA SER A 664 34.00 7.07 -7.85
C SER A 664 33.28 7.53 -6.57
N ILE A 665 32.52 8.63 -6.58
CA ILE A 665 31.89 9.16 -5.34
C ILE A 665 30.34 9.15 -5.37
N PHE A 666 29.69 8.84 -6.50
CA PHE A 666 28.22 8.99 -6.62
C PHE A 666 27.45 7.74 -7.03
N GLU A 667 28.00 6.53 -6.87
CA GLU A 667 27.24 5.29 -7.20
C GLU A 667 26.16 4.87 -6.19
N ASP A 668 26.02 5.56 -5.05
CA ASP A 668 25.12 5.15 -3.96
C ASP A 668 23.90 6.07 -3.72
N VAL A 669 23.40 6.77 -4.75
CA VAL A 669 22.14 7.55 -4.70
C VAL A 669 21.04 6.92 -5.55
#